data_AF-A0A6V8ECS8-F1
#
_entry.id   AF-A0A6V8ECS8-F1
#
_cell.length_a   1.000
_cell.length_b   1.000
_cell.length_c   1.000
_cell.angle_alpha   90.00
_cell.angle_beta   90.00
_cell.angle_gamma   90.00
#
_symmetry.space_group_name_H-M   'P 1'
#
loop_
_entity.id
_entity.type
_entity.pdbx_description
1 polymer ?
#
loop_
_entity_poly.entity_id
_entity_poly.type
_entity_poly.pdbx_seq_one_letter_code
_entity_poly.pdbx_strand_id
1 'polypeptide(L)'
;MFDLPKGITVEKEIDVKEGVIQPFDYGVISTWVGKRKTPAGHRIVRAGRIVGYLAESEKASILLGGAEAKVRLQEIESAGMCRYEAESYSLAGLGAIAEVIPEAFEHPADAQGLLVRGDSVERLLSRDLSVVLAKLVESVTVRGAIAVDSGMLIDVAGELPMPAEELATQVGETIVGREKIARSLGFEDSGHWTLHTGDGALLLAHTGEIAIAVWTEANANHARLISAAVAALEGEIVETVGTSEPLPEGFILREGKGGADAVLSMLSDALEEEVTGHIQAGKSSKAVSLILSKGVPVGIYAPSAESFEEAVLGLTEAKRVLRLHRLPAGTILSKESGTIHDFTLSYLKDLLVTVRTRSDSRRANLTHRLNTLIGFEIGMENLRIARAKAKFSQTTDIVTKGLEQVELAPVPGIDAGLRRRLEAAEIRIDELKKEKVHLSNKLSESETSRKAAEVKTREAVETRNIQMESVETINSEINSMQVQLAEARNRTEEAESRSEKLVRRVNELEHQVSVRATELAKALGETESSERLRATIEEMSLREAGLNAELTDASEKLAKIRQQTEDGERRLRVLQEQVSATRERYARAQAEAMKEEERVNKSKSELEIIESEAKVARRRAEDERLRLSTDEARFAHIQGEMRQLMEERRNLLRELGDLGAKRGHAEGELSILIDKAEALAEAHEDALSDIKEAERIRARLAEEPLAQALLDDAATFEGLAPVLERLEGARSLGYSVTLLDRAVERALQVIQKTVDHVAATPRYLLSSEVMELLERQVPQTAGAVRGLSRWSVQQRLEHQLGETVGHLVIDLERLLEDYDNSITMLRRLRNVLEQLIRLGAPPHEVETLMANCNRPESLPHIAQSTRRLIQNALDDIYLESDQRDAGEAIALEETARVLEELITQIDASGLAGGSPSGLLWDFQRDGLLPYEREVVDPAQKTPVDEEMVKHMESNLSGDITEQELATIVEVSDDGWEVLEHPTDGEHDGEELAEITPVKPISDDDERAELEAELARIDASWKHRAEPNSVVDEALDDLESKLSDLDM
;
A
#
# COMPACT_ATOMS: atom_id res chain seq x y z
N MET A 1 -32.51 0.81 -8.55
CA MET A 1 -31.63 -0.29 -8.97
C MET A 1 -32.10 -0.73 -10.34
N PHE A 2 -31.17 -1.05 -11.22
CA PHE A 2 -31.47 -1.67 -12.51
C PHE A 2 -31.36 -3.20 -12.41
N ASP A 3 -31.91 -3.91 -13.39
CA ASP A 3 -31.76 -5.36 -13.48
C ASP A 3 -30.45 -5.70 -14.21
N LEU A 4 -29.77 -6.76 -13.78
CA LEU A 4 -28.66 -7.34 -14.53
C LEU A 4 -29.17 -8.24 -15.68
N PRO A 5 -28.33 -8.56 -16.68
CA PRO A 5 -28.70 -9.41 -17.81
C PRO A 5 -29.23 -10.77 -17.36
N LYS A 6 -30.29 -11.25 -17.98
CA LYS A 6 -30.90 -12.52 -17.57
C LYS A 6 -30.01 -13.70 -17.94
N GLY A 7 -29.62 -14.48 -16.93
CA GLY A 7 -28.85 -15.71 -17.06
C GLY A 7 -29.70 -16.98 -17.00
N ILE A 8 -29.03 -18.10 -16.77
CA ILE A 8 -29.71 -19.37 -16.45
C ILE A 8 -30.13 -19.30 -14.98
N THR A 9 -31.44 -19.46 -14.72
CA THR A 9 -31.98 -19.41 -13.36
C THR A 9 -31.46 -20.57 -12.50
N VAL A 10 -31.05 -20.26 -11.27
CA VAL A 10 -30.56 -21.24 -10.31
C VAL A 10 -31.68 -21.58 -9.32
N GLU A 11 -32.18 -22.81 -9.36
CA GLU A 11 -33.30 -23.27 -8.53
C GLU A 11 -32.89 -23.72 -7.10
N LYS A 12 -31.59 -23.80 -6.81
CA LYS A 12 -31.06 -24.23 -5.51
C LYS A 12 -31.19 -23.10 -4.47
N GLU A 13 -31.30 -23.46 -3.19
CA GLU A 13 -31.27 -22.49 -2.09
C GLU A 13 -29.95 -21.71 -2.08
N ILE A 14 -30.05 -20.40 -1.88
CA ILE A 14 -28.93 -19.46 -1.89
C ILE A 14 -28.66 -18.99 -0.46
N ASP A 15 -27.42 -19.16 0.00
CA ASP A 15 -26.94 -18.65 1.28
C ASP A 15 -25.91 -17.54 1.03
N VAL A 16 -26.24 -16.31 1.45
CA VAL A 16 -25.43 -15.11 1.22
C VAL A 16 -24.45 -14.80 2.37
N LYS A 17 -24.31 -15.70 3.36
CA LYS A 17 -23.33 -15.55 4.43
C LYS A 17 -21.91 -15.49 3.89
N GLU A 18 -21.08 -14.72 4.57
CA GLU A 18 -19.67 -14.52 4.21
C GLU A 18 -18.90 -15.85 4.22
N GLY A 19 -18.10 -16.08 3.17
CA GLY A 19 -17.31 -17.31 3.00
C GLY A 19 -18.09 -18.54 2.53
N VAL A 20 -19.39 -18.43 2.22
CA VAL A 20 -20.17 -19.55 1.66
C VAL A 20 -19.99 -19.63 0.14
N ILE A 21 -19.61 -20.82 -0.34
CA ILE A 21 -19.51 -21.12 -1.76
C ILE A 21 -20.90 -21.39 -2.34
N GLN A 22 -21.21 -20.65 -3.40
CA GLN A 22 -22.47 -20.67 -4.11
C GLN A 22 -22.59 -21.93 -5.00
N PRO A 23 -23.81 -22.35 -5.36
CA PRO A 23 -24.02 -23.55 -6.15
C PRO A 23 -23.68 -23.43 -7.65
N PHE A 24 -23.12 -22.30 -8.08
CA PHE A 24 -22.74 -21.98 -9.46
C PHE A 24 -21.45 -21.15 -9.47
N ASP A 25 -20.66 -21.27 -10.53
CA ASP A 25 -19.31 -20.68 -10.58
C ASP A 25 -19.32 -19.19 -10.92
N TYR A 26 -20.09 -18.78 -11.93
CA TYR A 26 -20.13 -17.41 -12.43
C TYR A 26 -21.57 -16.95 -12.51
N GLY A 27 -21.87 -15.75 -12.00
CA GLY A 27 -23.23 -15.24 -12.07
C GLY A 27 -23.51 -14.06 -11.14
N VAL A 28 -24.80 -13.85 -10.86
CA VAL A 28 -25.27 -12.84 -9.90
C VAL A 28 -26.28 -13.45 -8.93
N ILE A 29 -26.30 -12.92 -7.72
CA ILE A 29 -27.41 -13.06 -6.76
C ILE A 29 -28.04 -11.69 -6.57
N SER A 30 -29.30 -11.55 -6.96
CA SER A 30 -30.10 -10.33 -6.80
C SER A 30 -30.93 -10.41 -5.53
N THR A 31 -30.83 -9.38 -4.69
CA THR A 31 -31.57 -9.29 -3.42
C THR A 31 -32.81 -8.44 -3.61
N TRP A 32 -33.98 -9.00 -3.30
CA TRP A 32 -35.28 -8.35 -3.43
C TRP A 32 -35.87 -8.11 -2.05
N VAL A 33 -36.42 -6.91 -1.80
CA VAL A 33 -37.05 -6.57 -0.53
C VAL A 33 -38.57 -6.54 -0.70
N GLY A 34 -39.28 -7.38 0.05
CA GLY A 34 -40.74 -7.45 0.02
C GLY A 34 -41.33 -7.74 -1.36
N LYS A 35 -42.22 -6.86 -1.84
CA LYS A 35 -42.90 -6.96 -3.15
C LYS A 35 -42.44 -5.89 -4.16
N ARG A 36 -41.23 -5.34 -3.99
CA ARG A 36 -40.69 -4.34 -4.90
C ARG A 36 -40.52 -4.93 -6.32
N LYS A 37 -40.69 -4.07 -7.33
CA LYS A 37 -40.48 -4.41 -8.75
C LYS A 37 -39.02 -4.29 -9.19
N THR A 38 -38.16 -3.70 -8.36
CA THR A 38 -36.74 -3.59 -8.58
C THR A 38 -35.97 -4.26 -7.44
N PRO A 39 -34.78 -4.83 -7.72
CA PRO A 39 -33.92 -5.38 -6.69
C PRO A 39 -33.39 -4.26 -5.77
N ALA A 40 -33.02 -4.60 -4.54
CA ALA A 40 -32.35 -3.71 -3.60
C ALA A 40 -30.82 -3.68 -3.82
N GLY A 41 -30.27 -4.74 -4.41
CA GLY A 41 -28.87 -4.82 -4.81
C GLY A 41 -28.49 -6.18 -5.39
N HIS A 42 -27.24 -6.28 -5.83
CA HIS A 42 -26.68 -7.45 -6.52
C HIS A 42 -25.37 -7.89 -5.87
N ARG A 43 -25.10 -9.19 -5.94
CA ARG A 43 -23.83 -9.81 -5.59
C ARG A 43 -23.27 -10.54 -6.79
N ILE A 44 -22.04 -10.22 -7.17
CA ILE A 44 -21.34 -10.86 -8.28
C ILE A 44 -20.62 -12.09 -7.75
N VAL A 45 -20.85 -13.24 -8.41
CA VAL A 45 -20.26 -14.52 -8.05
C VAL A 45 -19.22 -14.91 -9.09
N ARG A 46 -18.01 -15.26 -8.63
CA ARG A 46 -16.91 -15.80 -9.42
C ARG A 46 -16.27 -16.98 -8.71
N ALA A 47 -16.06 -18.09 -9.42
CA ALA A 47 -15.60 -19.37 -8.86
C ALA A 47 -16.40 -19.80 -7.61
N GLY A 48 -17.71 -19.53 -7.62
CA GLY A 48 -18.60 -19.82 -6.50
C GLY A 48 -18.50 -18.86 -5.32
N ARG A 49 -17.60 -17.87 -5.34
CA ARG A 49 -17.49 -16.87 -4.28
C ARG A 49 -18.16 -15.56 -4.65
N ILE A 50 -18.71 -14.86 -3.68
CA ILE A 50 -19.17 -13.50 -3.87
C ILE A 50 -17.96 -12.56 -3.83
N VAL A 51 -17.68 -11.91 -4.95
CA VAL A 51 -16.50 -11.05 -5.16
C VAL A 51 -16.84 -9.59 -5.45
N GLY A 52 -18.11 -9.31 -5.72
CA GLY A 52 -18.59 -7.96 -5.96
C GLY A 52 -19.99 -7.72 -5.41
N TYR A 53 -20.28 -6.47 -5.13
CA TYR A 53 -21.49 -6.00 -4.47
C TYR A 53 -21.94 -4.68 -5.10
N LEU A 54 -23.26 -4.56 -5.32
CA LEU A 54 -23.92 -3.34 -5.73
C LEU A 54 -25.18 -3.15 -4.91
N ALA A 55 -25.45 -1.94 -4.43
CA ALA A 55 -26.65 -1.67 -3.64
C ALA A 55 -27.23 -0.28 -3.93
N GLU A 56 -28.53 -0.13 -3.73
CA GLU A 56 -29.14 1.20 -3.66
C GLU A 56 -28.67 1.92 -2.38
N SER A 57 -28.23 3.17 -2.50
CA SER A 57 -27.96 4.00 -1.32
C SER A 57 -29.27 4.52 -0.70
N GLU A 58 -29.19 5.15 0.46
CA GLU A 58 -30.33 5.87 1.06
C GLU A 58 -30.76 7.11 0.27
N LYS A 59 -29.83 7.68 -0.50
CA LYS A 59 -30.08 8.83 -1.37
C LYS A 59 -30.62 8.35 -2.71
N ALA A 60 -31.74 8.92 -3.13
CA ALA A 60 -32.33 8.61 -4.43
C ALA A 60 -31.32 8.85 -5.57
N SER A 61 -31.26 7.91 -6.52
CA SER A 61 -30.40 7.97 -7.72
C SER A 61 -28.89 7.77 -7.51
N ILE A 62 -28.43 7.43 -6.30
CA ILE A 62 -27.03 7.07 -6.03
C ILE A 62 -26.94 5.57 -5.73
N LEU A 63 -26.00 4.88 -6.40
CA LEU A 63 -25.65 3.49 -6.16
C LEU A 63 -24.33 3.38 -5.39
N LEU A 64 -24.25 2.34 -4.56
CA LEU A 64 -23.04 1.94 -3.85
C LEU A 64 -22.41 0.75 -4.56
N GLY A 65 -21.08 0.66 -4.52
CA GLY A 65 -20.31 -0.46 -5.07
C GLY A 65 -19.24 -0.95 -4.08
N GLY A 66 -18.78 -2.19 -4.23
CA GLY A 66 -17.70 -2.76 -3.42
C GLY A 66 -18.06 -2.88 -1.93
N ALA A 67 -17.14 -2.50 -1.04
CA ALA A 67 -17.31 -2.64 0.41
C ALA A 67 -18.52 -1.86 0.96
N GLU A 68 -18.78 -0.64 0.47
CA GLU A 68 -19.94 0.16 0.87
C GLU A 68 -21.27 -0.57 0.55
N ALA A 69 -21.35 -1.17 -0.63
CA ALA A 69 -22.52 -1.95 -1.04
C ALA A 69 -22.69 -3.23 -0.22
N LYS A 70 -21.59 -3.89 0.15
CA LYS A 70 -21.58 -5.08 1.01
C LYS A 70 -22.22 -4.77 2.37
N VAL A 71 -21.75 -3.71 3.04
CA VAL A 71 -22.29 -3.26 4.33
C VAL A 71 -23.77 -2.94 4.19
N ARG A 72 -24.15 -2.19 3.14
CA ARG A 72 -25.55 -1.83 2.92
C ARG A 72 -26.46 -3.04 2.69
N LEU A 73 -26.01 -4.04 1.93
CA LEU A 73 -26.78 -5.27 1.73
C LEU A 73 -26.96 -6.06 3.03
N GLN A 74 -25.92 -6.12 3.87
CA GLN A 74 -26.01 -6.78 5.18
C GLN A 74 -27.01 -6.08 6.11
N GLU A 75 -27.05 -4.74 6.11
CA GLU A 75 -28.06 -3.96 6.85
C GLU A 75 -29.48 -4.30 6.37
N ILE A 76 -29.72 -4.28 5.06
CA ILE A 76 -31.03 -4.57 4.45
C ILE A 76 -31.49 -5.99 4.81
N GLU A 77 -30.58 -6.96 4.83
CA GLU A 77 -30.86 -8.35 5.16
C GLU A 77 -31.14 -8.56 6.64
N SER A 78 -30.45 -7.83 7.51
CA SER A 78 -30.68 -7.85 8.96
C SER A 78 -32.09 -7.35 9.34
N ALA A 79 -32.66 -6.44 8.53
CA ALA A 79 -34.01 -5.92 8.74
C ALA A 79 -35.13 -6.93 8.41
N GLY A 80 -34.81 -8.07 7.78
CA GLY A 80 -35.73 -9.14 7.41
C GLY A 80 -36.63 -8.81 6.20
N MET A 81 -37.20 -9.85 5.57
CA MET A 81 -38.04 -9.80 4.34
C MET A 81 -37.29 -9.72 2.99
N CYS A 82 -36.13 -10.35 2.89
CA CYS A 82 -35.38 -10.47 1.64
C CYS A 82 -35.68 -11.79 0.90
N ARG A 83 -35.77 -11.71 -0.43
CA ARG A 83 -35.80 -12.86 -1.35
C ARG A 83 -34.58 -12.79 -2.27
N TYR A 84 -33.89 -13.91 -2.45
CA TYR A 84 -32.76 -14.00 -3.36
C TYR A 84 -33.18 -14.66 -4.67
N GLU A 85 -32.79 -14.07 -5.79
CA GLU A 85 -32.88 -14.68 -7.11
C GLU A 85 -31.48 -14.78 -7.69
N ALA A 86 -31.05 -15.99 -8.06
CA ALA A 86 -29.71 -16.24 -8.57
C ALA A 86 -29.77 -16.64 -10.05
N GLU A 87 -28.85 -16.08 -10.82
CA GLU A 87 -28.69 -16.37 -12.24
C GLU A 87 -27.23 -16.66 -12.54
N SER A 88 -26.96 -17.78 -13.23
CA SER A 88 -25.62 -18.16 -13.65
C SER A 88 -25.32 -17.67 -15.07
N TYR A 89 -24.09 -17.24 -15.29
CA TYR A 89 -23.56 -16.73 -16.56
C TYR A 89 -22.39 -17.60 -17.06
N SER A 90 -22.03 -17.41 -18.33
CA SER A 90 -20.72 -17.86 -18.82
C SER A 90 -19.61 -16.96 -18.27
N LEU A 91 -18.36 -17.42 -18.26
CA LEU A 91 -17.21 -16.61 -17.85
C LEU A 91 -17.09 -15.32 -18.69
N ALA A 92 -17.31 -15.42 -20.00
CA ALA A 92 -17.34 -14.27 -20.90
C ALA A 92 -18.50 -13.31 -20.60
N GLY A 93 -19.69 -13.84 -20.28
CA GLY A 93 -20.84 -13.02 -19.90
C GLY A 93 -20.61 -12.27 -18.59
N LEU A 94 -20.05 -12.96 -17.58
CA LEU A 94 -19.65 -12.28 -16.34
C LEU A 94 -18.57 -11.22 -16.60
N GLY A 95 -17.62 -11.50 -17.49
CA GLY A 95 -16.62 -10.55 -17.96
C GLY A 95 -17.23 -9.28 -18.55
N ALA A 96 -18.23 -9.43 -19.43
CA ALA A 96 -18.93 -8.30 -20.03
C ALA A 96 -19.67 -7.45 -18.99
N ILE A 97 -20.27 -8.07 -17.95
CA ILE A 97 -20.89 -7.33 -16.85
C ILE A 97 -19.84 -6.61 -16.01
N ALA A 98 -18.73 -7.28 -15.70
CA ALA A 98 -17.62 -6.72 -14.93
C ALA A 98 -17.00 -5.50 -15.60
N GLU A 99 -17.00 -5.49 -16.94
CA GLU A 99 -16.52 -4.39 -17.75
C GLU A 99 -17.41 -3.13 -17.64
N VAL A 100 -18.73 -3.30 -17.57
CA VAL A 100 -19.67 -2.17 -17.47
C VAL A 100 -19.82 -1.67 -16.02
N ILE A 101 -19.61 -2.54 -15.03
CA ILE A 101 -19.72 -2.18 -13.61
C ILE A 101 -18.49 -2.66 -12.81
N PRO A 102 -17.30 -2.11 -13.10
CA PRO A 102 -16.09 -2.46 -12.36
C PRO A 102 -16.19 -2.04 -10.88
N GLU A 103 -17.02 -1.05 -10.55
CA GLU A 103 -17.21 -0.56 -9.18
C GLU A 103 -17.88 -1.57 -8.25
N ALA A 104 -18.47 -2.63 -8.82
CA ALA A 104 -19.05 -3.69 -8.03
C ALA A 104 -17.99 -4.46 -7.24
N PHE A 105 -16.77 -4.61 -7.76
CA PHE A 105 -15.75 -5.46 -7.14
C PHE A 105 -15.15 -4.81 -5.89
N GLU A 106 -15.09 -5.57 -4.80
CA GLU A 106 -14.45 -5.13 -3.55
C GLU A 106 -12.94 -4.98 -3.72
N HIS A 107 -12.33 -5.88 -4.51
CA HIS A 107 -10.90 -5.85 -4.82
C HIS A 107 -10.66 -5.93 -6.34
N PRO A 108 -9.76 -5.12 -6.90
CA PRO A 108 -9.46 -5.14 -8.34
C PRO A 108 -8.87 -6.48 -8.81
N ALA A 109 -8.21 -7.23 -7.92
CA ALA A 109 -7.70 -8.57 -8.21
C ALA A 109 -8.82 -9.56 -8.60
N ASP A 110 -10.03 -9.39 -8.05
CA ASP A 110 -11.15 -10.28 -8.33
C ASP A 110 -11.80 -10.03 -9.69
N ALA A 111 -11.50 -8.89 -10.33
CA ALA A 111 -11.85 -8.61 -11.71
C ALA A 111 -10.79 -9.13 -12.71
N GLN A 112 -9.57 -9.45 -12.24
CA GLN A 112 -8.49 -9.92 -13.12
C GLN A 112 -8.82 -11.26 -13.77
N GLY A 113 -8.78 -11.30 -15.10
CA GLY A 113 -9.12 -12.47 -15.91
C GLY A 113 -10.61 -12.61 -16.25
N LEU A 114 -11.48 -11.71 -15.75
CA LEU A 114 -12.84 -11.52 -16.26
C LEU A 114 -12.88 -10.45 -17.35
N LEU A 115 -12.11 -9.38 -17.18
CA LEU A 115 -11.98 -8.32 -18.17
C LEU A 115 -11.16 -8.82 -19.36
N VAL A 116 -11.72 -8.73 -20.56
CA VAL A 116 -10.96 -8.86 -21.80
C VAL A 116 -10.00 -7.67 -21.83
N ARG A 117 -8.70 -7.91 -22.03
CA ARG A 117 -7.71 -6.84 -22.19
C ARG A 117 -8.16 -5.91 -23.31
N GLY A 118 -8.67 -4.76 -22.93
CA GLY A 118 -9.13 -3.68 -23.79
C GLY A 118 -9.29 -2.52 -22.85
N ASP A 119 -8.33 -1.60 -22.89
CA ASP A 119 -8.21 -0.61 -21.85
C ASP A 119 -9.40 0.34 -21.95
N SER A 120 -10.12 0.54 -20.84
CA SER A 120 -11.18 1.56 -20.75
C SER A 120 -10.68 2.93 -21.21
N VAL A 121 -9.37 3.18 -21.05
CA VAL A 121 -8.63 4.33 -21.53
C VAL A 121 -8.54 4.37 -23.06
N GLU A 122 -8.16 3.26 -23.71
CA GLU A 122 -8.07 3.19 -25.18
C GLU A 122 -9.41 3.55 -25.86
N ARG A 123 -10.53 3.08 -25.30
CA ARG A 123 -11.86 3.37 -25.83
C ARG A 123 -12.31 4.80 -25.60
N LEU A 124 -11.87 5.39 -24.50
CA LEU A 124 -12.15 6.77 -24.16
C LEU A 124 -11.36 7.70 -25.10
N LEU A 125 -10.10 7.37 -25.37
CA LEU A 125 -9.20 8.13 -26.24
C LEU A 125 -9.44 7.89 -27.75
N SER A 126 -10.15 6.82 -28.13
CA SER A 126 -10.60 6.61 -29.51
C SER A 126 -11.79 7.48 -29.93
N ARG A 127 -12.36 8.26 -29.01
CA ARG A 127 -13.53 9.13 -29.25
C ARG A 127 -13.09 10.57 -29.49
N ASP A 128 -14.05 11.41 -29.87
CA ASP A 128 -13.83 12.86 -29.90
C ASP A 128 -13.47 13.37 -28.50
N LEU A 129 -12.21 13.80 -28.34
CA LEU A 129 -11.62 14.16 -27.05
C LEU A 129 -12.31 15.38 -26.43
N SER A 130 -12.86 16.27 -27.26
CA SER A 130 -13.64 17.42 -26.79
C SER A 130 -14.92 16.99 -26.07
N VAL A 131 -15.62 15.99 -26.61
CA VAL A 131 -16.83 15.42 -25.98
C VAL A 131 -16.46 14.69 -24.69
N VAL A 132 -15.34 13.99 -24.68
CA VAL A 132 -14.82 13.31 -23.49
C VAL A 132 -14.51 14.31 -22.37
N LEU A 133 -13.81 15.41 -22.67
CA LEU A 133 -13.49 16.45 -21.68
C LEU A 133 -14.76 17.10 -21.10
N ALA A 134 -15.73 17.43 -21.96
CA ALA A 134 -17.00 17.99 -21.52
C ALA A 134 -17.70 17.08 -20.50
N LYS A 135 -17.68 15.75 -20.74
CA LYS A 135 -18.26 14.77 -19.81
C LYS A 135 -17.48 14.59 -18.53
N LEU A 136 -16.15 14.67 -18.57
CA LEU A 136 -15.33 14.61 -17.37
C LEU A 136 -15.61 15.79 -16.45
N VAL A 137 -15.72 17.01 -17.00
CA VAL A 137 -15.96 18.25 -16.25
C VAL A 137 -17.41 18.38 -15.72
N GLU A 138 -18.37 17.60 -16.23
CA GLU A 138 -19.71 17.49 -15.60
C GLU A 138 -19.65 16.90 -14.17
N SER A 139 -18.57 16.19 -13.82
CA SER A 139 -18.35 15.66 -12.46
C SER A 139 -17.97 16.77 -11.49
N VAL A 140 -18.65 16.83 -10.33
CA VAL A 140 -18.40 17.82 -9.28
C VAL A 140 -16.98 17.71 -8.70
N THR A 141 -16.36 16.52 -8.75
CA THR A 141 -14.99 16.31 -8.25
C THR A 141 -13.92 16.78 -9.24
N VAL A 142 -14.28 17.11 -10.47
CA VAL A 142 -13.35 17.59 -11.51
C VAL A 142 -13.34 19.11 -11.51
N ARG A 143 -12.14 19.69 -11.37
CA ARG A 143 -11.93 21.14 -11.47
C ARG A 143 -11.73 21.56 -12.91
N GLY A 144 -10.90 20.83 -13.65
CA GLY A 144 -10.63 21.08 -15.07
C GLY A 144 -9.89 19.92 -15.74
N ALA A 145 -9.83 19.93 -17.07
CA ALA A 145 -9.19 18.89 -17.86
C ALA A 145 -8.67 19.43 -19.20
N ILE A 146 -7.62 18.80 -19.73
CA ILE A 146 -7.07 19.06 -21.06
C ILE A 146 -6.91 17.76 -21.85
N ALA A 147 -7.02 17.85 -23.17
CA ALA A 147 -6.65 16.80 -24.12
C ALA A 147 -5.39 17.25 -24.88
N VAL A 148 -4.45 16.32 -25.04
CA VAL A 148 -3.10 16.59 -25.54
C VAL A 148 -2.73 15.53 -26.59
N ASP A 149 -2.07 15.94 -27.66
CA ASP A 149 -1.44 15.06 -28.65
C ASP A 149 0.04 15.43 -28.77
N SER A 150 0.95 14.54 -28.38
CA SER A 150 2.40 14.76 -28.45
C SER A 150 2.88 16.09 -27.83
N GLY A 151 2.24 16.51 -26.73
CA GLY A 151 2.53 17.77 -26.03
C GLY A 151 1.83 19.00 -26.58
N MET A 152 1.03 18.89 -27.64
CA MET A 152 0.18 19.97 -28.17
C MET A 152 -1.22 19.91 -27.57
N LEU A 153 -1.76 21.06 -27.17
CA LEU A 153 -3.12 21.17 -26.65
C LEU A 153 -4.14 20.97 -27.78
N ILE A 154 -5.07 20.03 -27.58
CA ILE A 154 -6.20 19.79 -28.48
C ILE A 154 -7.41 20.61 -28.01
N ASP A 155 -7.77 20.47 -26.73
CA ASP A 155 -8.92 21.13 -26.13
C ASP A 155 -8.77 21.25 -24.61
N VAL A 156 -9.53 22.17 -24.01
CA VAL A 156 -9.49 22.52 -22.58
C VAL A 156 -10.88 22.78 -22.02
N ALA A 157 -11.16 22.28 -20.82
CA ALA A 157 -12.41 22.52 -20.11
C ALA A 157 -12.19 22.71 -18.59
N GLY A 158 -12.96 23.60 -17.96
CA GLY A 158 -12.90 23.86 -16.51
C GLY A 158 -11.71 24.73 -16.07
N GLU A 159 -11.40 24.67 -14.77
CA GLU A 159 -10.34 25.46 -14.12
C GLU A 159 -9.07 24.62 -13.94
N LEU A 160 -7.97 25.10 -14.52
CA LEU A 160 -6.66 24.44 -14.49
C LEU A 160 -5.71 25.10 -13.48
N PRO A 161 -4.75 24.36 -12.90
CA PRO A 161 -3.76 24.90 -11.98
C PRO A 161 -2.74 25.85 -12.65
N MET A 162 -2.60 25.79 -13.98
CA MET A 162 -1.66 26.60 -14.75
C MET A 162 -2.18 26.80 -16.20
N PRO A 163 -1.54 27.65 -17.02
CA PRO A 163 -1.93 27.85 -18.42
C PRO A 163 -1.96 26.54 -19.22
N ALA A 164 -2.98 26.37 -20.05
CA ALA A 164 -3.25 25.10 -20.74
C ALA A 164 -2.12 24.66 -21.70
N GLU A 165 -1.46 25.61 -22.38
CA GLU A 165 -0.35 25.32 -23.29
C GLU A 165 0.89 24.81 -22.53
N GLU A 166 1.23 25.45 -21.41
CA GLU A 166 2.34 25.01 -20.56
C GLU A 166 2.05 23.63 -19.95
N LEU A 167 0.83 23.41 -19.47
CA LEU A 167 0.41 22.12 -18.94
C LEU A 167 0.48 21.01 -19.99
N ALA A 168 0.05 21.29 -21.24
CA ALA A 168 0.13 20.34 -22.34
C ALA A 168 1.58 19.92 -22.64
N THR A 169 2.51 20.86 -22.64
CA THR A 169 3.94 20.55 -22.85
C THR A 169 4.50 19.66 -21.75
N GLN A 170 4.22 19.97 -20.48
CA GLN A 170 4.65 19.16 -19.34
C GLN A 170 4.03 17.75 -19.36
N VAL A 171 2.75 17.65 -19.72
CA VAL A 171 2.07 16.36 -19.87
C VAL A 171 2.75 15.52 -20.95
N GLY A 172 3.06 16.11 -22.10
CA GLY A 172 3.82 15.44 -23.18
C GLY A 172 5.17 14.87 -22.70
N GLU A 173 5.96 15.67 -22.00
CA GLU A 173 7.25 15.22 -21.42
C GLU A 173 7.06 14.07 -20.41
N THR A 174 6.03 14.14 -19.57
CA THR A 174 5.75 13.11 -18.56
C THR A 174 5.33 11.78 -19.19
N ILE A 175 4.59 11.80 -20.30
CA ILE A 175 4.19 10.59 -21.03
C ILE A 175 5.41 9.90 -21.61
N VAL A 176 6.31 10.64 -22.27
CA VAL A 176 7.57 10.09 -22.82
C VAL A 176 8.44 9.47 -21.72
N GLY A 177 8.50 10.11 -20.55
CA GLY A 177 9.19 9.56 -19.38
C GLY A 177 8.56 8.26 -18.87
N ARG A 178 7.22 8.23 -18.79
CA ARG A 178 6.45 7.08 -18.30
C ARG A 178 6.44 5.90 -19.26
N GLU A 179 6.37 6.12 -20.56
CA GLU A 179 6.49 5.05 -21.57
C GLU A 179 7.82 4.29 -21.42
N LYS A 180 8.92 5.01 -21.19
CA LYS A 180 10.23 4.37 -20.94
C LYS A 180 10.18 3.45 -19.72
N ILE A 181 9.51 3.86 -18.65
CA ILE A 181 9.32 3.06 -17.43
C ILE A 181 8.41 1.86 -17.73
N ALA A 182 7.26 2.06 -18.37
CA ALA A 182 6.31 1.01 -18.72
C ALA A 182 6.95 -0.08 -19.59
N ARG A 183 7.66 0.31 -20.65
CA ARG A 183 8.39 -0.63 -21.51
C ARG A 183 9.49 -1.39 -20.76
N SER A 184 10.20 -0.72 -19.84
CA SER A 184 11.22 -1.39 -19.02
C SER A 184 10.65 -2.45 -18.08
N LEU A 185 9.39 -2.27 -17.64
CA LEU A 185 8.65 -3.20 -16.77
C LEU A 185 7.84 -4.25 -17.56
N GLY A 186 7.85 -4.18 -18.90
CA GLY A 186 7.11 -5.09 -19.78
C GLY A 186 5.60 -4.82 -19.87
N PHE A 187 5.16 -3.60 -19.54
CA PHE A 187 3.79 -3.15 -19.72
C PHE A 187 3.57 -2.55 -21.12
N GLU A 188 2.30 -2.54 -21.57
CA GLU A 188 1.88 -1.89 -22.83
C GLU A 188 1.85 -0.37 -22.67
N ASP A 189 1.91 0.37 -23.79
CA ASP A 189 2.00 1.85 -23.82
C ASP A 189 0.63 2.56 -23.56
N SER A 190 -0.40 1.83 -23.10
CA SER A 190 -1.72 2.35 -22.73
C SER A 190 -2.00 2.21 -21.23
N GLY A 191 -2.66 3.22 -20.65
CA GLY A 191 -3.02 3.20 -19.24
C GLY A 191 -3.34 4.57 -18.66
N HIS A 192 -3.54 4.60 -17.34
CA HIS A 192 -3.71 5.83 -16.60
C HIS A 192 -2.87 5.87 -15.33
N TRP A 193 -2.53 7.09 -14.93
CA TRP A 193 -1.68 7.40 -13.79
C TRP A 193 -2.36 8.47 -12.95
N THR A 194 -2.25 8.36 -11.64
CA THR A 194 -2.81 9.34 -10.71
C THR A 194 -1.70 9.93 -9.86
N LEU A 195 -1.73 11.24 -9.68
CA LEU A 195 -0.79 12.00 -8.88
C LEU A 195 -1.60 12.79 -7.85
N HIS A 196 -1.52 12.38 -6.59
CA HIS A 196 -2.21 13.06 -5.48
C HIS A 196 -1.32 14.18 -4.92
N THR A 197 -1.91 15.37 -4.75
CA THR A 197 -1.29 16.55 -4.13
C THR A 197 -2.12 16.96 -2.89
N GLY A 198 -1.60 17.87 -2.05
CA GLY A 198 -2.32 18.33 -0.86
C GLY A 198 -3.68 18.99 -1.18
N ASP A 199 -3.74 19.76 -2.28
CA ASP A 199 -4.91 20.56 -2.65
C ASP A 199 -5.80 19.93 -3.73
N GLY A 200 -5.41 18.79 -4.31
CA GLY A 200 -6.10 18.15 -5.44
C GLY A 200 -5.37 16.92 -5.98
N ALA A 201 -5.87 16.30 -7.04
CA ALA A 201 -5.18 15.20 -7.71
C ALA A 201 -5.25 15.31 -9.24
N LEU A 202 -4.16 14.91 -9.90
CA LEU A 202 -4.03 14.87 -11.36
C LEU A 202 -4.15 13.44 -11.85
N LEU A 203 -5.15 13.18 -12.69
CA LEU A 203 -5.27 11.96 -13.47
C LEU A 203 -4.73 12.18 -14.88
N LEU A 204 -3.84 11.31 -15.31
CA LEU A 204 -3.24 11.29 -16.65
C LEU A 204 -3.55 9.96 -17.31
N ALA A 205 -4.44 9.96 -18.30
CA ALA A 205 -4.81 8.79 -19.08
C ALA A 205 -4.24 8.93 -20.50
N HIS A 206 -3.51 7.93 -20.99
CA HIS A 206 -2.85 7.99 -22.30
C HIS A 206 -2.99 6.69 -23.09
N THR A 207 -2.89 6.80 -24.41
CA THR A 207 -2.81 5.68 -25.36
C THR A 207 -1.94 6.16 -26.52
N GLY A 208 -0.70 5.67 -26.57
CA GLY A 208 0.30 6.23 -27.47
C GLY A 208 0.53 7.73 -27.20
N GLU A 209 0.53 8.54 -28.26
CA GLU A 209 0.83 9.98 -28.20
C GLU A 209 -0.34 10.85 -27.70
N ILE A 210 -1.56 10.30 -27.67
CA ILE A 210 -2.77 11.00 -27.22
C ILE A 210 -2.96 10.79 -25.72
N ALA A 211 -3.25 11.88 -25.00
CA ALA A 211 -3.53 11.84 -23.58
C ALA A 211 -4.60 12.84 -23.13
N ILE A 212 -5.23 12.52 -22.01
CA ILE A 212 -6.10 13.41 -21.26
C ILE A 212 -5.53 13.60 -19.86
N ALA A 213 -5.44 14.85 -19.44
CA ALA A 213 -5.05 15.24 -18.09
C ALA A 213 -6.24 15.87 -17.38
N VAL A 214 -6.65 15.32 -16.23
CA VAL A 214 -7.82 15.75 -15.45
C VAL A 214 -7.39 16.17 -14.06
N TRP A 215 -7.65 17.42 -13.70
CA TRP A 215 -7.43 17.97 -12.37
C TRP A 215 -8.69 17.81 -11.52
N THR A 216 -8.55 17.19 -10.36
CA THR A 216 -9.65 16.78 -9.49
C THR A 216 -9.43 17.22 -8.04
N GLU A 217 -10.48 17.15 -7.23
CA GLU A 217 -10.37 17.27 -5.78
C GLU A 217 -9.56 16.10 -5.18
N ALA A 218 -8.93 16.32 -4.03
CA ALA A 218 -8.01 15.33 -3.43
C ALA A 218 -8.69 13.98 -3.07
N ASN A 219 -10.01 13.99 -2.88
CA ASN A 219 -10.82 12.81 -2.53
C ASN A 219 -11.45 12.12 -3.75
N ALA A 220 -11.09 12.49 -4.98
CA ALA A 220 -11.69 11.93 -6.18
C ALA A 220 -11.24 10.47 -6.42
N ASN A 221 -12.19 9.58 -6.68
CA ASN A 221 -11.92 8.22 -7.12
C ASN A 221 -11.77 8.16 -8.65
N HIS A 222 -10.53 8.24 -9.11
CA HIS A 222 -10.19 8.31 -10.54
C HIS A 222 -10.65 7.09 -11.36
N ALA A 223 -10.66 5.88 -10.79
CA ALA A 223 -11.14 4.69 -11.48
C ALA A 223 -12.66 4.75 -11.74
N ARG A 224 -13.44 5.18 -10.74
CA ARG A 224 -14.89 5.42 -10.89
C ARG A 224 -15.18 6.57 -11.84
N LEU A 225 -14.30 7.58 -11.88
CA LEU A 225 -14.41 8.74 -12.76
C LEU A 225 -14.20 8.35 -14.23
N ILE A 226 -13.14 7.60 -14.56
CA ILE A 226 -12.91 7.05 -15.90
C ILE A 226 -14.07 6.14 -16.30
N SER A 227 -14.47 5.21 -15.44
CA SER A 227 -15.57 4.29 -15.74
C SER A 227 -16.89 5.02 -15.97
N ALA A 228 -17.21 6.05 -15.18
CA ALA A 228 -18.39 6.87 -15.37
C ALA A 228 -18.35 7.65 -16.69
N ALA A 229 -17.19 8.22 -17.07
CA ALA A 229 -17.02 8.91 -18.34
C ALA A 229 -17.18 7.95 -19.53
N VAL A 230 -16.53 6.78 -19.49
CA VAL A 230 -16.70 5.73 -20.50
C VAL A 230 -18.16 5.31 -20.61
N ALA A 231 -18.84 5.06 -19.50
CA ALA A 231 -20.24 4.64 -19.50
C ALA A 231 -21.20 5.72 -20.02
N ALA A 232 -20.98 6.99 -19.68
CA ALA A 232 -21.77 8.10 -20.20
C ALA A 232 -21.62 8.23 -21.71
N LEU A 233 -20.38 8.10 -22.20
CA LEU A 233 -20.06 8.14 -23.62
C LEU A 233 -20.56 6.88 -24.36
N GLU A 234 -20.55 5.70 -23.75
CA GLU A 234 -21.20 4.49 -24.32
C GLU A 234 -22.71 4.65 -24.47
N GLY A 235 -23.36 5.46 -23.62
CA GLY A 235 -24.78 5.78 -23.71
C GLY A 235 -25.12 6.91 -24.69
N GLU A 236 -24.18 7.83 -24.95
CA GLU A 236 -24.33 8.87 -25.96
C GLU A 236 -23.95 8.34 -27.35
N ILE A 237 -24.98 8.10 -28.15
CA ILE A 237 -24.86 7.79 -29.58
C ILE A 237 -24.36 9.07 -30.26
N VAL A 238 -23.04 9.22 -30.41
CA VAL A 238 -22.46 10.33 -31.17
C VAL A 238 -22.68 10.06 -32.65
N GLU A 239 -23.33 10.97 -33.34
CA GLU A 239 -23.43 10.96 -34.81
C GLU A 239 -22.07 11.32 -35.41
N THR A 240 -21.23 10.32 -35.71
CA THR A 240 -20.05 10.53 -36.57
C THR A 240 -20.21 9.82 -37.91
N VAL A 241 -20.62 10.62 -38.90
CA VAL A 241 -20.34 10.55 -40.35
C VAL A 241 -20.00 9.18 -40.96
N GLY A 242 -20.94 8.65 -41.74
CA GLY A 242 -20.72 7.58 -42.71
C GLY A 242 -21.97 6.94 -43.33
N THR A 243 -23.13 7.61 -43.28
CA THR A 243 -24.44 7.06 -43.69
C THR A 243 -24.64 7.05 -45.21
N SER A 244 -23.85 6.29 -45.99
CA SER A 244 -24.24 6.00 -47.39
C SER A 244 -23.42 4.93 -48.12
N GLU A 245 -22.40 4.32 -47.52
CA GLU A 245 -21.60 3.31 -48.25
C GLU A 245 -22.23 1.92 -48.19
N PRO A 246 -22.30 1.17 -49.32
CA PRO A 246 -22.81 -0.18 -49.31
C PRO A 246 -21.92 -1.09 -48.47
N LEU A 247 -22.54 -1.93 -47.63
CA LEU A 247 -21.82 -2.92 -46.82
C LEU A 247 -20.90 -3.78 -47.71
N PRO A 248 -19.65 -4.08 -47.29
CA PRO A 248 -18.74 -4.90 -48.07
C PRO A 248 -19.32 -6.31 -48.29
N GLU A 249 -19.13 -6.88 -49.48
CA GLU A 249 -19.76 -8.16 -49.85
C GLU A 249 -19.28 -9.35 -49.01
N GLY A 250 -18.07 -9.32 -48.43
CA GLY A 250 -17.56 -10.37 -47.55
C GLY A 250 -17.52 -11.78 -48.16
N PHE A 251 -17.23 -12.78 -47.33
CA PHE A 251 -17.28 -14.20 -47.68
C PHE A 251 -18.61 -14.82 -47.24
N ILE A 252 -19.29 -15.55 -48.13
CA ILE A 252 -20.56 -16.24 -47.78
C ILE A 252 -20.23 -17.53 -47.03
N LEU A 253 -20.60 -17.59 -45.75
CA LEU A 253 -20.50 -18.79 -44.92
C LEU A 253 -21.62 -19.79 -45.22
N ARG A 254 -22.86 -19.31 -45.31
CA ARG A 254 -24.06 -20.15 -45.51
C ARG A 254 -25.08 -19.46 -46.41
N GLU A 255 -25.78 -20.22 -47.25
CA GLU A 255 -26.88 -19.76 -48.10
C GLU A 255 -28.11 -20.68 -47.91
N GLY A 256 -29.30 -20.09 -47.75
CA GLY A 256 -30.53 -20.83 -47.47
C GLY A 256 -31.81 -20.09 -47.90
N LYS A 257 -32.96 -20.76 -47.71
CA LYS A 257 -34.28 -20.14 -47.97
C LYS A 257 -34.63 -19.12 -46.89
N GLY A 258 -35.35 -18.06 -47.28
CA GLY A 258 -35.83 -17.01 -46.38
C GLY A 258 -36.91 -17.46 -45.41
N GLY A 259 -37.18 -16.62 -44.41
CA GLY A 259 -38.26 -16.81 -43.43
C GLY A 259 -37.80 -16.52 -41.99
N ALA A 260 -38.73 -16.22 -41.09
CA ALA A 260 -38.41 -15.88 -39.70
C ALA A 260 -37.62 -16.99 -38.97
N ASP A 261 -37.99 -18.26 -39.14
CA ASP A 261 -37.27 -19.38 -38.53
C ASP A 261 -35.87 -19.58 -39.15
N ALA A 262 -35.71 -19.25 -40.43
CA ALA A 262 -34.41 -19.32 -41.12
C ALA A 262 -33.47 -18.18 -40.70
N VAL A 263 -34.00 -16.98 -40.44
CA VAL A 263 -33.25 -15.87 -39.84
C VAL A 263 -32.75 -16.28 -38.45
N LEU A 264 -33.60 -16.90 -37.62
CA LEU A 264 -33.21 -17.40 -36.30
C LEU A 264 -32.13 -18.49 -36.38
N SER A 265 -32.24 -19.41 -37.33
CA SER A 265 -31.22 -20.43 -37.57
C SER A 265 -29.88 -19.81 -37.99
N MET A 266 -29.89 -18.88 -38.94
CA MET A 266 -28.69 -18.17 -39.39
C MET A 266 -28.07 -17.31 -38.28
N LEU A 267 -28.90 -16.74 -37.40
CA LEU A 267 -28.46 -16.00 -36.23
C LEU A 267 -27.83 -16.92 -35.18
N SER A 268 -28.43 -18.09 -34.92
CA SER A 268 -27.84 -19.11 -34.05
C SER A 268 -26.46 -19.54 -34.57
N ASP A 269 -26.36 -19.83 -35.87
CA ASP A 269 -25.10 -20.19 -36.51
C ASP A 269 -24.05 -19.07 -36.42
N ALA A 270 -24.47 -17.82 -36.64
CA ALA A 270 -23.58 -16.69 -36.58
C ALA A 270 -23.07 -16.40 -35.16
N LEU A 271 -23.88 -16.68 -34.14
CA LEU A 271 -23.53 -16.52 -32.73
C LEU A 271 -22.59 -17.64 -32.25
N GLU A 272 -22.81 -18.88 -32.71
CA GLU A 272 -21.90 -20.00 -32.46
C GLU A 272 -20.53 -19.82 -33.13
N GLU A 273 -20.50 -19.26 -34.35
CA GLU A 273 -19.26 -19.03 -35.11
C GLU A 273 -18.60 -17.66 -34.84
N GLU A 274 -19.14 -16.85 -33.91
CA GLU A 274 -18.72 -15.46 -33.61
C GLU A 274 -18.50 -14.61 -34.88
N VAL A 275 -19.49 -14.58 -35.77
CA VAL A 275 -19.34 -13.95 -37.09
C VAL A 275 -19.49 -12.43 -37.03
N THR A 276 -18.41 -11.71 -37.34
CA THR A 276 -18.49 -10.28 -37.70
C THR A 276 -18.82 -10.15 -39.19
N GLY A 277 -19.98 -9.59 -39.50
CA GLY A 277 -20.47 -9.43 -40.87
C GLY A 277 -21.97 -9.11 -40.93
N HIS A 278 -22.73 -9.78 -41.78
CA HIS A 278 -24.16 -9.52 -41.88
C HIS A 278 -24.97 -10.70 -42.45
N ILE A 279 -26.25 -10.79 -42.07
CA ILE A 279 -27.24 -11.70 -42.68
C ILE A 279 -28.01 -10.92 -43.74
N GLN A 280 -27.79 -11.22 -45.01
CA GLN A 280 -28.45 -10.57 -46.14
C GLN A 280 -29.68 -11.36 -46.59
N ALA A 281 -30.82 -10.69 -46.73
CA ALA A 281 -32.05 -11.20 -47.34
C ALA A 281 -32.30 -10.55 -48.71
N GLY A 282 -32.03 -11.30 -49.79
CA GLY A 282 -32.15 -10.84 -51.18
C GLY A 282 -30.79 -10.60 -51.87
N LYS A 283 -30.80 -10.32 -53.17
CA LYS A 283 -29.59 -10.15 -54.00
C LYS A 283 -29.60 -8.83 -54.82
N SER A 284 -30.41 -7.85 -54.43
CA SER A 284 -30.66 -6.61 -55.20
C SER A 284 -30.51 -5.35 -54.34
N SER A 285 -30.69 -4.16 -54.92
CA SER A 285 -30.72 -2.87 -54.20
C SER A 285 -31.80 -2.77 -53.10
N LYS A 286 -32.76 -3.71 -53.08
CA LYS A 286 -33.79 -3.84 -52.03
C LYS A 286 -33.44 -4.89 -50.97
N ALA A 287 -32.22 -5.43 -50.98
CA ALA A 287 -31.77 -6.38 -49.99
C ALA A 287 -31.75 -5.72 -48.60
N VAL A 288 -32.12 -6.50 -47.59
CA VAL A 288 -32.04 -6.08 -46.19
C VAL A 288 -30.93 -6.90 -45.55
N SER A 289 -29.98 -6.23 -44.91
CA SER A 289 -28.86 -6.87 -44.23
C SER A 289 -28.93 -6.59 -42.73
N LEU A 290 -29.05 -7.64 -41.92
CA LEU A 290 -28.89 -7.57 -40.47
C LEU A 290 -27.40 -7.61 -40.15
N ILE A 291 -26.87 -6.52 -39.61
CA ILE A 291 -25.45 -6.36 -39.30
C ILE A 291 -25.14 -7.09 -38.00
N LEU A 292 -24.06 -7.87 -38.01
CA LEU A 292 -23.62 -8.70 -36.90
C LEU A 292 -22.19 -8.34 -36.48
N SER A 293 -21.96 -8.15 -35.17
CA SER A 293 -20.63 -8.07 -34.58
C SER A 293 -20.46 -9.26 -33.66
N LYS A 294 -19.46 -10.12 -33.94
CA LYS A 294 -19.26 -11.40 -33.23
C LYS A 294 -20.56 -12.23 -33.09
N GLY A 295 -21.41 -12.20 -34.11
CA GLY A 295 -22.70 -12.90 -34.14
C GLY A 295 -23.87 -12.18 -33.48
N VAL A 296 -23.64 -11.09 -32.74
CA VAL A 296 -24.69 -10.28 -32.11
C VAL A 296 -25.22 -9.22 -33.08
N PRO A 297 -26.54 -9.07 -33.25
CA PRO A 297 -27.09 -8.02 -34.10
C PRO A 297 -26.81 -6.61 -33.57
N VAL A 298 -26.25 -5.73 -34.40
CA VAL A 298 -25.90 -4.35 -33.99
C VAL A 298 -26.66 -3.29 -34.77
N GLY A 299 -27.17 -3.63 -35.96
CA GLY A 299 -27.93 -2.71 -36.80
C GLY A 299 -28.61 -3.40 -37.98
N ILE A 300 -29.40 -2.64 -38.73
CA ILE A 300 -29.96 -3.08 -40.01
C ILE A 300 -29.58 -2.09 -41.10
N TYR A 301 -29.04 -2.61 -42.20
CA TYR A 301 -28.85 -1.89 -43.46
C TYR A 301 -29.99 -2.24 -44.42
N ALA A 302 -30.89 -1.29 -44.65
CA ALA A 302 -32.04 -1.40 -45.52
C ALA A 302 -32.31 -0.05 -46.20
N PRO A 303 -31.53 0.31 -47.24
CA PRO A 303 -31.61 1.65 -47.86
C PRO A 303 -32.94 1.92 -48.57
N SER A 304 -33.76 0.89 -48.80
CA SER A 304 -35.09 1.01 -49.41
C SER A 304 -36.25 1.00 -48.41
N ALA A 305 -36.00 0.87 -47.11
CA ALA A 305 -37.04 0.82 -46.08
C ALA A 305 -37.07 2.12 -45.28
N GLU A 306 -38.25 2.68 -45.06
CA GLU A 306 -38.42 3.94 -44.31
C GLU A 306 -38.58 3.70 -42.80
N SER A 307 -38.92 2.48 -42.40
CA SER A 307 -39.15 2.11 -41.00
C SER A 307 -38.47 0.79 -40.63
N PHE A 308 -38.19 0.63 -39.33
CA PHE A 308 -37.64 -0.61 -38.80
C PHE A 308 -38.56 -1.83 -39.02
N GLU A 309 -39.87 -1.64 -38.88
CA GLU A 309 -40.87 -2.69 -39.12
C GLU A 309 -40.85 -3.20 -40.56
N GLU A 310 -40.78 -2.29 -41.54
CA GLU A 310 -40.69 -2.62 -42.96
C GLU A 310 -39.39 -3.39 -43.27
N ALA A 311 -38.28 -2.99 -42.66
CA ALA A 311 -37.01 -3.66 -42.82
C ALA A 311 -37.04 -5.09 -42.27
N VAL A 312 -37.59 -5.31 -41.06
CA VAL A 312 -37.73 -6.66 -40.48
C VAL A 312 -38.71 -7.53 -41.29
N LEU A 313 -39.77 -6.94 -41.85
CA LEU A 313 -40.67 -7.62 -42.79
C LEU A 313 -39.94 -8.09 -44.06
N GLY A 314 -39.04 -7.27 -44.59
CA GLY A 314 -38.18 -7.59 -45.74
C GLY A 314 -37.12 -8.64 -45.41
N LEU A 315 -36.50 -8.56 -44.23
CA LEU A 315 -35.52 -9.54 -43.73
C LEU A 315 -36.13 -10.95 -43.59
N THR A 316 -37.40 -11.02 -43.15
CA THR A 316 -38.11 -12.29 -42.87
C THR A 316 -38.93 -12.82 -44.05
N GLU A 317 -38.75 -12.28 -45.26
CA GLU A 317 -39.53 -12.67 -46.43
C GLU A 317 -39.13 -14.06 -46.97
N ALA A 318 -40.08 -15.02 -46.93
CA ALA A 318 -39.82 -16.41 -47.31
C ALA A 318 -39.40 -16.64 -48.77
N LYS A 319 -39.71 -15.69 -49.66
CA LYS A 319 -39.31 -15.75 -51.08
C LYS A 319 -37.87 -15.31 -51.32
N ARG A 320 -37.25 -14.62 -50.37
CA ARG A 320 -35.86 -14.16 -50.49
C ARG A 320 -34.91 -15.29 -50.15
N VAL A 321 -33.70 -15.21 -50.70
CA VAL A 321 -32.58 -16.06 -50.30
C VAL A 321 -31.85 -15.37 -49.16
N LEU A 322 -31.59 -16.11 -48.09
CA LEU A 322 -30.80 -15.65 -46.95
C LEU A 322 -29.35 -16.08 -47.12
N ARG A 323 -28.41 -15.19 -46.84
CA ARG A 323 -26.98 -15.44 -46.86
C ARG A 323 -26.33 -14.88 -45.61
N LEU A 324 -25.48 -15.68 -44.96
CA LEU A 324 -24.62 -15.22 -43.87
C LEU A 324 -23.26 -14.84 -44.44
N HIS A 325 -22.90 -13.58 -44.35
CA HIS A 325 -21.64 -13.03 -44.82
C HIS A 325 -20.69 -12.78 -43.63
N ARG A 326 -19.43 -13.21 -43.76
CA ARG A 326 -18.32 -12.90 -42.85
C ARG A 326 -17.40 -11.89 -43.49
N LEU A 327 -17.09 -10.82 -42.78
CA LEU A 327 -16.13 -9.81 -43.23
C LEU A 327 -14.69 -10.20 -42.83
N PRO A 328 -13.67 -9.59 -43.46
CA PRO A 328 -12.28 -9.78 -43.06
C PRO A 328 -12.05 -9.50 -41.57
N ALA A 329 -11.05 -10.16 -40.98
CA ALA A 329 -10.65 -9.90 -39.61
C ALA A 329 -10.22 -8.43 -39.44
N GLY A 330 -10.70 -7.78 -38.38
CA GLY A 330 -10.42 -6.36 -38.09
C GLY A 330 -11.50 -5.37 -38.56
N THR A 331 -12.54 -5.81 -39.27
CA THR A 331 -13.68 -4.92 -39.59
C THR A 331 -14.48 -4.60 -38.33
N ILE A 332 -14.61 -3.31 -38.01
CA ILE A 332 -15.41 -2.82 -36.89
C ILE A 332 -16.80 -2.47 -37.43
N LEU A 333 -17.83 -3.15 -36.93
CA LEU A 333 -19.23 -2.89 -37.25
C LEU A 333 -19.94 -2.34 -36.03
N SER A 334 -20.62 -1.21 -36.20
CA SER A 334 -21.37 -0.52 -35.16
C SER A 334 -22.82 -0.31 -35.60
N LYS A 335 -23.63 0.32 -34.74
CA LYS A 335 -25.00 0.71 -35.07
C LYS A 335 -25.05 1.68 -36.26
N GLU A 336 -24.01 2.52 -36.40
CA GLU A 336 -23.87 3.51 -37.48
C GLU A 336 -23.63 2.88 -38.86
N SER A 337 -23.18 1.63 -38.89
CA SER A 337 -23.06 0.88 -40.15
C SER A 337 -24.43 0.55 -40.78
N GLY A 338 -25.53 0.73 -40.02
CA GLY A 338 -26.91 0.53 -40.48
C GLY A 338 -27.55 1.81 -41.02
N THR A 339 -28.64 1.67 -41.78
CA THR A 339 -29.44 2.80 -42.29
C THR A 339 -30.62 3.13 -41.40
N ILE A 340 -30.89 2.34 -40.35
CA ILE A 340 -32.06 2.48 -39.47
C ILE A 340 -31.61 2.90 -38.07
N HIS A 341 -31.95 4.13 -37.68
CA HIS A 341 -31.51 4.72 -36.41
C HIS A 341 -32.27 4.17 -35.18
N ASP A 342 -33.52 3.71 -35.35
CA ASP A 342 -34.38 3.19 -34.28
C ASP A 342 -34.06 1.74 -33.85
N PHE A 343 -32.95 1.19 -34.32
CA PHE A 343 -32.55 -0.18 -33.98
C PHE A 343 -32.24 -0.34 -32.48
N THR A 344 -32.85 -1.33 -31.84
CA THR A 344 -32.49 -1.90 -30.53
C THR A 344 -32.70 -3.42 -30.56
N LEU A 345 -31.91 -4.19 -29.81
CA LEU A 345 -32.05 -5.66 -29.79
C LEU A 345 -33.38 -6.09 -29.18
N SER A 346 -33.83 -5.37 -28.14
CA SER A 346 -35.12 -5.61 -27.52
C SER A 346 -36.27 -5.45 -28.52
N TYR A 347 -36.25 -4.38 -29.32
CA TYR A 347 -37.29 -4.14 -30.33
C TYR A 347 -37.19 -5.11 -31.50
N LEU A 348 -35.97 -5.46 -31.94
CA LEU A 348 -35.75 -6.50 -32.95
C LEU A 348 -36.38 -7.83 -32.53
N LYS A 349 -36.16 -8.24 -31.27
CA LYS A 349 -36.76 -9.45 -30.69
C LYS A 349 -38.29 -9.39 -30.74
N ASP A 350 -38.87 -8.30 -30.27
CA ASP A 350 -40.33 -8.13 -30.23
C ASP A 350 -40.93 -8.14 -31.64
N LEU A 351 -40.27 -7.53 -32.63
CA LEU A 351 -40.66 -7.58 -34.03
C LEU A 351 -40.51 -8.99 -34.63
N LEU A 352 -39.39 -9.69 -34.44
CA LEU A 352 -39.22 -11.06 -34.96
C LEU A 352 -40.27 -12.03 -34.42
N VAL A 353 -40.72 -11.83 -33.18
CA VAL A 353 -41.83 -12.60 -32.58
C VAL A 353 -43.18 -12.27 -33.24
N THR A 354 -43.44 -11.02 -33.60
CA THR A 354 -44.76 -10.53 -34.02
C THR A 354 -44.98 -10.42 -35.53
N VAL A 355 -43.94 -10.13 -36.32
CA VAL A 355 -43.99 -9.69 -37.72
C VAL A 355 -44.72 -10.63 -38.69
N ARG A 356 -44.73 -11.94 -38.44
CA ARG A 356 -45.49 -12.92 -39.26
C ARG A 356 -46.24 -13.97 -38.43
N THR A 357 -46.47 -13.73 -37.14
CA THR A 357 -47.16 -14.69 -36.27
C THR A 357 -48.28 -14.06 -35.45
N ARG A 358 -49.47 -14.68 -35.49
CA ARG A 358 -50.66 -14.29 -34.72
C ARG A 358 -51.04 -15.28 -33.60
N SER A 359 -50.34 -16.41 -33.52
CA SER A 359 -50.59 -17.45 -32.54
C SER A 359 -49.79 -17.17 -31.26
N ASP A 360 -50.46 -17.11 -30.13
CA ASP A 360 -49.82 -16.83 -28.83
C ASP A 360 -48.85 -17.95 -28.41
N SER A 361 -49.16 -19.21 -28.73
CA SER A 361 -48.24 -20.33 -28.46
C SER A 361 -46.98 -20.24 -29.32
N ARG A 362 -47.09 -19.85 -30.60
CA ARG A 362 -45.91 -19.62 -31.45
C ARG A 362 -45.10 -18.42 -30.96
N ARG A 363 -45.77 -17.33 -30.54
CA ARG A 363 -45.10 -16.16 -29.97
C ARG A 363 -44.32 -16.51 -28.70
N ALA A 364 -44.93 -17.27 -27.79
CA ALA A 364 -44.25 -17.75 -26.58
C ALA A 364 -43.02 -18.60 -26.91
N ASN A 365 -43.13 -19.53 -27.86
CA ASN A 365 -42.00 -20.36 -28.29
C ASN A 365 -40.87 -19.55 -28.94
N LEU A 366 -41.19 -18.60 -29.82
CA LEU A 366 -40.21 -17.72 -30.45
C LEU A 366 -39.54 -16.80 -29.41
N THR A 367 -40.33 -16.27 -28.47
CA THR A 367 -39.83 -15.44 -27.37
C THR A 367 -38.85 -16.23 -26.51
N HIS A 368 -39.19 -17.48 -26.15
CA HIS A 368 -38.30 -18.35 -25.39
C HIS A 368 -36.98 -18.60 -26.14
N ARG A 369 -37.06 -18.99 -27.43
CA ARG A 369 -35.87 -19.22 -28.27
C ARG A 369 -34.98 -17.98 -28.39
N LEU A 370 -35.56 -16.81 -28.64
CA LEU A 370 -34.82 -15.57 -28.74
C LEU A 370 -34.24 -15.11 -27.40
N ASN A 371 -34.94 -15.33 -26.29
CA ASN A 371 -34.38 -15.06 -24.96
C ASN A 371 -33.18 -15.98 -24.67
N THR A 372 -33.21 -17.23 -25.13
CA THR A 372 -32.06 -18.13 -25.02
C THR A 372 -30.89 -17.69 -25.91
N LEU A 373 -31.16 -17.20 -27.13
CA LEU A 373 -30.12 -16.79 -28.09
C LEU A 373 -29.48 -15.44 -27.79
N ILE A 374 -30.29 -14.41 -27.53
CA ILE A 374 -29.85 -13.01 -27.40
C ILE A 374 -30.37 -12.32 -26.13
N GLY A 375 -31.02 -13.06 -25.21
CA GLY A 375 -31.59 -12.46 -23.99
C GLY A 375 -30.53 -11.85 -23.07
N PHE A 376 -29.35 -12.47 -22.99
CA PHE A 376 -28.21 -11.91 -22.26
C PHE A 376 -27.74 -10.60 -22.90
N GLU A 377 -27.57 -10.55 -24.23
CA GLU A 377 -27.16 -9.35 -24.97
C GLU A 377 -28.17 -8.20 -24.88
N ILE A 378 -29.47 -8.51 -24.92
CA ILE A 378 -30.54 -7.54 -24.64
C ILE A 378 -30.40 -7.00 -23.21
N GLY A 379 -30.09 -7.87 -22.25
CA GLY A 379 -29.78 -7.49 -20.88
C GLY A 379 -28.58 -6.55 -20.80
N MET A 380 -27.51 -6.82 -21.55
CA MET A 380 -26.31 -5.97 -21.62
C MET A 380 -26.60 -4.60 -22.24
N GLU A 381 -27.41 -4.54 -23.30
CA GLU A 381 -27.86 -3.27 -23.89
C GLU A 381 -28.63 -2.43 -22.85
N ASN A 382 -29.58 -3.05 -22.15
CA ASN A 382 -30.34 -2.39 -21.08
C ASN A 382 -29.44 -1.97 -19.90
N LEU A 383 -28.47 -2.79 -19.54
CA LEU A 383 -27.49 -2.51 -18.50
C LEU A 383 -26.65 -1.28 -18.85
N ARG A 384 -26.14 -1.19 -20.09
CA ARG A 384 -25.39 0.00 -20.55
C ARG A 384 -26.25 1.27 -20.50
N ILE A 385 -27.50 1.19 -20.97
CA ILE A 385 -28.46 2.31 -20.90
C ILE A 385 -28.73 2.74 -19.44
N ALA A 386 -28.87 1.76 -18.54
CA ALA A 386 -29.12 2.02 -17.13
C ALA A 386 -27.86 2.56 -16.42
N ARG A 387 -26.68 2.03 -16.75
CA ARG A 387 -25.39 2.45 -16.21
C ARG A 387 -25.08 3.91 -16.57
N ALA A 388 -25.40 4.34 -17.79
CA ALA A 388 -25.27 5.73 -18.22
C ALA A 388 -26.11 6.71 -17.38
N LYS A 389 -27.22 6.24 -16.80
CA LYS A 389 -28.09 7.03 -15.89
C LYS A 389 -27.70 6.88 -14.42
N ALA A 390 -26.93 5.86 -14.07
CA ALA A 390 -26.58 5.55 -12.69
C ALA A 390 -25.38 6.39 -12.22
N LYS A 391 -25.51 6.99 -11.03
CA LYS A 391 -24.43 7.72 -10.39
C LYS A 391 -23.87 6.90 -9.22
N PHE A 392 -22.56 6.72 -9.19
CA PHE A 392 -21.83 6.17 -8.04
C PHE A 392 -21.22 7.34 -7.26
N SER A 393 -20.97 7.14 -5.96
CA SER A 393 -20.16 8.09 -5.20
C SER A 393 -18.77 8.18 -5.82
N GLN A 394 -18.38 9.36 -6.29
CA GLN A 394 -17.07 9.62 -6.90
C GLN A 394 -16.03 10.09 -5.88
N THR A 395 -16.42 10.22 -4.60
CA THR A 395 -15.53 10.62 -3.50
C THR A 395 -15.15 9.43 -2.63
N THR A 396 -13.90 9.38 -2.17
CA THR A 396 -13.43 8.44 -1.13
C THR A 396 -13.54 9.08 0.25
N ASP A 397 -13.90 8.28 1.26
CA ASP A 397 -13.97 8.74 2.66
C ASP A 397 -12.60 9.06 3.25
N ILE A 398 -11.55 8.43 2.71
CA ILE A 398 -10.16 8.69 3.04
C ILE A 398 -9.56 9.53 1.92
N VAL A 399 -9.26 10.79 2.21
CA VAL A 399 -8.45 11.63 1.34
C VAL A 399 -7.02 11.17 1.53
N THR A 400 -6.38 10.65 0.48
CA THR A 400 -4.94 10.41 0.48
C THR A 400 -4.27 11.76 0.66
N LYS A 401 -3.87 12.08 1.89
CA LYS A 401 -3.06 13.28 2.15
C LYS A 401 -1.82 13.16 1.26
N GLY A 402 -1.57 14.20 0.45
CA GLY A 402 -0.33 14.32 -0.29
C GLY A 402 0.87 14.06 0.63
N LEU A 403 1.90 13.43 0.08
CA LEU A 403 3.07 12.82 0.74
C LEU A 403 3.58 13.52 2.03
N GLU A 404 2.91 13.29 3.16
CA GLU A 404 3.49 13.53 4.49
C GLU A 404 4.04 12.24 5.11
N GLN A 405 3.46 11.08 4.78
CA GLN A 405 4.03 9.77 5.10
C GLN A 405 3.70 8.80 3.97
N VAL A 406 4.74 8.17 3.42
CA VAL A 406 4.59 7.08 2.47
C VAL A 406 4.13 5.83 3.25
N GLU A 407 2.82 5.66 3.41
CA GLU A 407 2.24 4.33 3.53
C GLU A 407 2.22 3.73 2.12
N LEU A 408 3.37 3.20 1.70
CA LEU A 408 3.47 2.37 0.50
C LEU A 408 2.71 1.07 0.78
N ALA A 409 1.39 1.04 0.79
CA ALA A 409 0.68 -0.20 0.50
C ALA A 409 0.99 -0.53 -0.97
N PRO A 410 1.88 -1.49 -1.30
CA PRO A 410 2.13 -1.84 -2.68
C PRO A 410 1.13 -2.94 -3.03
N VAL A 411 0.02 -2.56 -3.65
CA VAL A 411 -0.81 -3.53 -4.39
C VAL A 411 -0.45 -3.37 -5.88
N PRO A 412 -0.17 -4.42 -6.68
CA PRO A 412 0.03 -5.85 -6.39
C PRO A 412 1.23 -6.49 -7.13
N GLY A 413 1.75 -7.57 -6.55
CA GLY A 413 2.55 -8.57 -7.28
C GLY A 413 2.52 -9.94 -6.58
N ILE A 414 2.44 -9.92 -5.25
CA ILE A 414 2.47 -11.11 -4.41
C ILE A 414 1.06 -11.58 -3.99
N ASP A 415 0.06 -10.68 -3.97
CA ASP A 415 -1.31 -11.00 -3.56
C ASP A 415 -2.11 -11.87 -4.54
N ALA A 416 -1.94 -11.68 -5.85
CA ALA A 416 -2.74 -12.42 -6.84
C ALA A 416 -2.44 -13.94 -6.82
N GLY A 417 -1.20 -14.33 -6.54
CA GLY A 417 -0.80 -15.73 -6.43
C GLY A 417 -1.32 -16.39 -5.15
N LEU A 418 -1.27 -15.69 -4.02
CA LEU A 418 -1.71 -16.18 -2.72
C LEU A 418 -3.24 -16.24 -2.62
N ARG A 419 -3.94 -15.22 -3.14
CA ARG A 419 -5.41 -15.21 -3.21
C ARG A 419 -5.95 -16.35 -4.07
N ARG A 420 -5.31 -16.67 -5.20
CA ARG A 420 -5.66 -17.86 -6.03
C ARG A 420 -5.38 -19.20 -5.35
N ARG A 421 -4.33 -19.29 -4.52
CA ARG A 421 -4.07 -20.51 -3.73
C ARG A 421 -5.11 -20.70 -2.63
N LEU A 422 -5.49 -19.61 -1.97
CA LEU A 422 -6.59 -19.57 -1.00
C LEU A 422 -7.93 -19.91 -1.67
N GLU A 423 -8.19 -19.42 -2.89
CA GLU A 423 -9.29 -19.86 -3.78
C GLU A 423 -9.31 -21.37 -3.96
N ALA A 424 -8.22 -21.95 -4.45
CA ALA A 424 -8.12 -23.38 -4.66
C ALA A 424 -8.32 -24.19 -3.37
N ALA A 425 -7.78 -23.70 -2.24
CA ALA A 425 -7.88 -24.38 -0.95
C ALA A 425 -9.32 -24.41 -0.41
N GLU A 426 -10.08 -23.32 -0.50
CA GLU A 426 -11.46 -23.33 0.00
C GLU A 426 -12.42 -24.09 -0.93
N ILE A 427 -12.22 -24.02 -2.25
CA ILE A 427 -12.99 -24.85 -3.20
C ILE A 427 -12.81 -26.33 -2.85
N ARG A 428 -11.56 -26.76 -2.61
CA ARG A 428 -11.24 -28.11 -2.15
C ARG A 428 -11.95 -28.45 -0.84
N ILE A 429 -12.00 -27.51 0.12
CA ILE A 429 -12.69 -27.73 1.40
C ILE A 429 -14.21 -27.93 1.18
N ASP A 430 -14.83 -27.19 0.26
CA ASP A 430 -16.25 -27.32 -0.01
C ASP A 430 -16.61 -28.60 -0.79
N GLU A 431 -15.77 -29.00 -1.75
CA GLU A 431 -15.84 -30.31 -2.40
C GLU A 431 -15.81 -31.44 -1.36
N LEU A 432 -14.83 -31.42 -0.45
CA LEU A 432 -14.71 -32.39 0.63
C LEU A 432 -15.91 -32.37 1.59
N LYS A 433 -16.50 -31.20 1.86
CA LYS A 433 -17.73 -31.09 2.66
C LYS A 433 -18.93 -31.72 1.95
N LYS A 434 -19.10 -31.47 0.65
CA LYS A 434 -20.16 -32.07 -0.17
C LYS A 434 -20.03 -33.58 -0.25
N GLU A 435 -18.81 -34.07 -0.46
CA GLU A 435 -18.50 -35.50 -0.43
C GLU A 435 -18.78 -36.12 0.94
N LYS A 436 -18.40 -35.44 2.02
CA LYS A 436 -18.73 -35.86 3.39
C LYS A 436 -20.25 -35.99 3.60
N VAL A 437 -21.03 -34.99 3.19
CA VAL A 437 -22.51 -35.05 3.30
C VAL A 437 -23.06 -36.22 2.49
N HIS A 438 -22.62 -36.38 1.24
CA HIS A 438 -23.06 -37.47 0.39
C HIS A 438 -22.71 -38.86 0.96
N LEU A 439 -21.49 -39.05 1.46
CA LEU A 439 -21.09 -40.29 2.14
C LEU A 439 -21.84 -40.50 3.45
N SER A 440 -22.16 -39.44 4.20
CA SER A 440 -22.95 -39.55 5.42
C SER A 440 -24.39 -39.99 5.13
N ASN A 441 -24.98 -39.50 4.04
CA ASN A 441 -26.30 -39.95 3.58
C ASN A 441 -26.24 -41.42 3.16
N LYS A 442 -25.23 -41.82 2.38
CA LYS A 442 -25.01 -43.23 2.01
C LYS A 442 -24.80 -44.14 3.23
N LEU A 443 -24.07 -43.65 4.24
CA LEU A 443 -23.89 -44.36 5.50
C LEU A 443 -25.24 -44.53 6.20
N SER A 444 -26.06 -43.48 6.28
CA SER A 444 -27.39 -43.55 6.90
C SER A 444 -28.32 -44.53 6.17
N GLU A 445 -28.33 -44.51 4.84
CA GLU A 445 -29.06 -45.45 4.01
C GLU A 445 -28.57 -46.89 4.24
N SER A 446 -27.26 -47.11 4.26
CA SER A 446 -26.64 -48.41 4.54
C SER A 446 -26.89 -48.89 5.98
N GLU A 447 -27.02 -47.98 6.95
CA GLU A 447 -27.38 -48.32 8.32
C GLU A 447 -28.86 -48.71 8.43
N THR A 448 -29.75 -48.07 7.67
CA THR A 448 -31.15 -48.47 7.60
C THR A 448 -31.33 -49.82 6.90
N SER A 449 -30.57 -50.09 5.83
CA SER A 449 -30.57 -51.40 5.16
C SER A 449 -30.03 -52.50 6.09
N ARG A 450 -28.96 -52.24 6.84
CA ARG A 450 -28.42 -53.15 7.86
C ARG A 450 -29.46 -53.47 8.93
N LYS A 451 -30.11 -52.46 9.51
CA LYS A 451 -31.17 -52.67 10.53
C LYS A 451 -32.32 -53.50 9.98
N ALA A 452 -32.74 -53.26 8.74
CA ALA A 452 -33.79 -54.05 8.10
C ALA A 452 -33.35 -55.51 7.86
N ALA A 453 -32.08 -55.73 7.46
CA ALA A 453 -31.51 -57.07 7.32
C ALA A 453 -31.42 -57.79 8.68
N GLU A 454 -30.98 -57.10 9.74
CA GLU A 454 -30.94 -57.63 11.11
C GLU A 454 -32.34 -58.06 11.60
N VAL A 455 -33.36 -57.24 11.38
CA VAL A 455 -34.75 -57.59 11.71
C VAL A 455 -35.18 -58.86 10.96
N LYS A 456 -34.89 -58.96 9.65
CA LYS A 456 -35.18 -60.17 8.86
C LYS A 456 -34.43 -61.40 9.38
N THR A 457 -33.17 -61.25 9.80
CA THR A 457 -32.43 -62.37 10.40
C THR A 457 -33.07 -62.81 11.71
N ARG A 458 -33.51 -61.87 12.56
CA ARG A 458 -34.18 -62.17 13.82
C ARG A 458 -35.52 -62.87 13.59
N GLU A 459 -36.34 -62.38 12.67
CA GLU A 459 -37.59 -63.05 12.27
C GLU A 459 -37.34 -64.46 11.70
N ALA A 460 -36.26 -64.63 10.91
CA ALA A 460 -35.85 -65.93 10.41
C ALA A 460 -35.37 -66.89 11.53
N VAL A 461 -34.73 -66.38 12.59
CA VAL A 461 -34.35 -67.17 13.77
C VAL A 461 -35.58 -67.57 14.58
N GLU A 462 -36.48 -66.63 14.85
CA GLU A 462 -37.70 -66.87 15.61
C GLU A 462 -38.58 -67.91 14.89
N THR A 463 -38.79 -67.78 13.58
CA THR A 463 -39.53 -68.76 12.78
C THR A 463 -38.85 -70.12 12.69
N ARG A 464 -37.51 -70.16 12.60
CA ARG A 464 -36.74 -71.41 12.67
C ARG A 464 -36.92 -72.11 14.02
N ASN A 465 -36.89 -71.36 15.13
CA ASN A 465 -37.01 -71.94 16.47
C ASN A 465 -38.41 -72.54 16.68
N ILE A 466 -39.48 -71.83 16.29
CA ILE A 466 -40.86 -72.32 16.37
C ILE A 466 -41.04 -73.61 15.55
N GLN A 467 -40.46 -73.68 14.35
CA GLN A 467 -40.54 -74.90 13.52
C GLN A 467 -39.67 -76.04 14.06
N MET A 468 -38.57 -75.75 14.75
CA MET A 468 -37.74 -76.78 15.38
C MET A 468 -38.47 -77.41 16.56
N GLU A 469 -39.10 -76.58 17.40
CA GLU A 469 -39.96 -77.04 18.50
C GLU A 469 -41.11 -77.92 17.99
N SER A 470 -41.76 -77.57 16.87
CA SER A 470 -42.85 -78.38 16.31
C SER A 470 -42.37 -79.72 15.73
N VAL A 471 -41.14 -79.79 15.21
CA VAL A 471 -40.53 -81.05 14.79
C VAL A 471 -40.16 -81.92 16.00
N GLU A 472 -39.66 -81.33 17.08
CA GLU A 472 -39.34 -82.05 18.31
C GLU A 472 -40.58 -82.65 18.97
N THR A 473 -41.69 -81.90 19.03
CA THR A 473 -42.95 -82.41 19.58
C THR A 473 -43.52 -83.55 18.75
N ILE A 474 -43.59 -83.42 17.42
CA ILE A 474 -44.09 -84.49 16.54
C ILE A 474 -43.17 -85.72 16.56
N ASN A 475 -41.85 -85.54 16.65
CA ASN A 475 -40.93 -86.66 16.85
C ASN A 475 -41.20 -87.40 18.17
N SER A 476 -41.48 -86.66 19.25
CA SER A 476 -41.84 -87.28 20.53
C SER A 476 -43.16 -88.07 20.44
N GLU A 477 -44.16 -87.54 19.72
CA GLU A 477 -45.43 -88.21 19.46
C GLU A 477 -45.23 -89.48 18.61
N ILE A 478 -44.47 -89.41 17.51
CA ILE A 478 -44.16 -90.55 16.65
C ILE A 478 -43.43 -91.63 17.45
N ASN A 479 -42.43 -91.26 18.26
CA ASN A 479 -41.71 -92.21 19.11
C ASN A 479 -42.67 -92.90 20.10
N SER A 480 -43.60 -92.16 20.72
CA SER A 480 -44.60 -92.73 21.61
C SER A 480 -45.56 -93.69 20.89
N MET A 481 -45.98 -93.34 19.67
CA MET A 481 -46.87 -94.20 18.86
C MET A 481 -46.14 -95.44 18.33
N GLN A 482 -44.85 -95.34 18.00
CA GLN A 482 -44.04 -96.50 17.61
C GLN A 482 -43.91 -97.50 18.76
N VAL A 483 -43.76 -97.01 20.00
CA VAL A 483 -43.78 -97.87 21.20
C VAL A 483 -45.14 -98.53 21.37
N GLN A 484 -46.24 -97.78 21.25
CA GLN A 484 -47.60 -98.35 21.32
C GLN A 484 -47.86 -99.39 20.22
N LEU A 485 -47.35 -99.17 19.00
CA LEU A 485 -47.47 -100.10 17.88
C LEU A 485 -46.67 -101.37 18.15
N ALA A 486 -45.46 -101.26 18.71
CA ALA A 486 -44.66 -102.41 19.13
C ALA A 486 -45.35 -103.22 20.24
N GLU A 487 -45.94 -102.55 21.24
CA GLU A 487 -46.72 -103.20 22.30
C GLU A 487 -47.97 -103.91 21.74
N ALA A 488 -48.70 -103.27 20.82
CA ALA A 488 -49.87 -103.86 20.17
C ALA A 488 -49.50 -105.07 19.33
N ARG A 489 -48.38 -105.02 18.58
CA ARG A 489 -47.83 -106.16 17.83
C ARG A 489 -47.45 -107.32 18.75
N ASN A 490 -46.76 -107.05 19.85
CA ASN A 490 -46.41 -108.09 20.82
C ASN A 490 -47.67 -108.77 21.40
N ARG A 491 -48.73 -107.98 21.71
CA ARG A 491 -50.01 -108.54 22.17
C ARG A 491 -50.69 -109.41 21.12
N THR A 492 -50.62 -109.03 19.84
CA THR A 492 -51.17 -109.85 18.75
C THR A 492 -50.35 -111.12 18.53
N GLU A 493 -49.02 -111.04 18.54
CA GLU A 493 -48.15 -112.22 18.41
C GLU A 493 -48.33 -113.19 19.59
N GLU A 494 -48.51 -112.67 20.81
CA GLU A 494 -48.89 -113.48 21.97
C GLU A 494 -50.25 -114.16 21.77
N ALA A 495 -51.25 -113.45 21.27
CA ALA A 495 -52.57 -114.01 20.98
C ALA A 495 -52.53 -115.06 19.86
N GLU A 496 -51.75 -114.83 18.80
CA GLU A 496 -51.49 -115.81 17.73
C GLU A 496 -50.76 -117.04 18.25
N SER A 497 -49.74 -116.87 19.10
CA SER A 497 -49.04 -118.00 19.72
C SER A 497 -49.94 -118.83 20.64
N ARG A 498 -50.90 -118.17 21.33
CA ARG A 498 -51.94 -118.84 22.11
C ARG A 498 -52.91 -119.58 21.19
N SER A 499 -53.32 -118.96 20.08
CA SER A 499 -54.14 -119.58 19.04
C SER A 499 -53.45 -120.82 18.46
N GLU A 500 -52.17 -120.74 18.06
CA GLU A 500 -51.42 -121.90 17.58
C GLU A 500 -51.34 -123.03 18.61
N LYS A 501 -51.12 -122.71 19.89
CA LYS A 501 -51.12 -123.71 20.97
C LYS A 501 -52.49 -124.35 21.13
N LEU A 502 -53.56 -123.58 20.99
CA LEU A 502 -54.93 -124.08 21.01
C LEU A 502 -55.21 -124.97 19.79
N VAL A 503 -54.79 -124.58 18.58
CA VAL A 503 -54.91 -125.40 17.36
C VAL A 503 -54.16 -126.72 17.50
N ARG A 504 -52.93 -126.72 18.03
CA ARG A 504 -52.19 -127.97 18.29
C ARG A 504 -52.91 -128.85 19.32
N ARG A 505 -53.52 -128.25 20.33
CA ARG A 505 -54.31 -128.96 21.34
C ARG A 505 -55.64 -129.48 20.77
N VAL A 506 -56.26 -128.75 19.84
CA VAL A 506 -57.42 -129.21 19.07
C VAL A 506 -57.04 -130.39 18.19
N ASN A 507 -55.93 -130.35 17.45
CA ASN A 507 -55.47 -131.49 16.65
C ASN A 507 -55.14 -132.73 17.51
N GLU A 508 -54.54 -132.54 18.68
CA GLU A 508 -54.30 -133.61 19.66
C GLU A 508 -55.62 -134.18 20.20
N LEU A 509 -56.59 -133.31 20.49
CA LEU A 509 -57.94 -133.71 20.88
C LEU A 509 -58.69 -134.42 19.73
N GLU A 510 -58.54 -133.99 18.48
CA GLU A 510 -59.07 -134.68 17.31
C GLU A 510 -58.45 -136.07 17.14
N HIS A 511 -57.15 -136.21 17.40
CA HIS A 511 -56.48 -137.52 17.40
C HIS A 511 -57.02 -138.41 18.53
N GLN A 512 -57.20 -137.86 19.73
CA GLN A 512 -57.82 -138.58 20.86
C GLN A 512 -59.29 -138.90 20.62
N VAL A 513 -60.05 -138.03 19.95
CA VAL A 513 -61.43 -138.26 19.52
C VAL A 513 -61.49 -139.30 18.41
N SER A 514 -60.53 -139.34 17.49
CA SER A 514 -60.42 -140.39 16.46
C SER A 514 -60.16 -141.75 17.10
N VAL A 515 -59.19 -141.83 18.03
CA VAL A 515 -58.90 -143.06 18.79
C VAL A 515 -60.12 -143.46 19.63
N ARG A 516 -60.73 -142.52 20.36
CA ARG A 516 -61.96 -142.79 21.13
C ARG A 516 -63.18 -143.09 20.26
N ALA A 517 -63.29 -142.56 19.04
CA ALA A 517 -64.37 -142.90 18.11
C ALA A 517 -64.23 -144.34 17.61
N THR A 518 -63.00 -144.84 17.43
CA THR A 518 -62.76 -146.26 17.12
C THR A 518 -63.03 -147.19 18.32
N GLU A 519 -62.83 -146.71 19.55
CA GLU A 519 -63.16 -147.42 20.79
C GLU A 519 -64.66 -147.35 21.15
N LEU A 520 -65.32 -146.23 20.85
CA LEU A 520 -66.76 -146.00 21.05
C LEU A 520 -67.63 -146.66 19.96
N ALA A 521 -67.12 -146.84 18.74
CA ALA A 521 -67.79 -147.69 17.73
C ALA A 521 -67.84 -149.18 18.12
N LYS A 522 -67.00 -149.62 19.07
CA LYS A 522 -67.01 -150.97 19.64
C LYS A 522 -67.87 -151.12 20.91
N ALA A 523 -68.40 -150.04 21.48
CA ALA A 523 -68.95 -150.05 22.84
C ALA A 523 -70.35 -149.43 23.00
N LEU A 524 -71.25 -149.62 22.01
CA LEU A 524 -72.70 -149.32 22.10
C LEU A 524 -73.00 -147.80 22.21
N GLY A 525 -74.03 -147.23 21.60
CA GLY A 525 -75.40 -147.71 21.55
C GLY A 525 -76.20 -147.23 22.77
N GLU A 526 -76.23 -145.93 23.08
CA GLU A 526 -77.16 -145.31 24.06
C GLU A 526 -77.31 -143.78 23.83
N THR A 527 -78.53 -143.26 23.96
CA THR A 527 -79.02 -141.99 23.38
C THR A 527 -78.90 -140.72 24.23
N GLU A 528 -78.35 -140.78 25.45
CA GLU A 528 -78.33 -139.62 26.37
C GLU A 528 -77.09 -138.70 26.24
N SER A 529 -76.10 -139.03 25.41
CA SER A 529 -74.87 -138.25 25.22
C SER A 529 -74.95 -137.14 24.14
N SER A 530 -75.98 -137.17 23.29
CA SER A 530 -76.20 -136.25 22.16
C SER A 530 -76.56 -134.82 22.60
N GLU A 531 -77.43 -134.68 23.62
CA GLU A 531 -77.94 -133.37 24.03
C GLU A 531 -76.89 -132.52 24.77
N ARG A 532 -76.02 -133.15 25.57
CA ARG A 532 -74.93 -132.44 26.25
C ARG A 532 -73.87 -131.92 25.28
N LEU A 533 -73.59 -132.65 24.19
CA LEU A 533 -72.66 -132.21 23.15
C LEU A 533 -73.20 -131.01 22.37
N ARG A 534 -74.50 -130.96 22.07
CA ARG A 534 -75.12 -129.82 21.38
C ARG A 534 -75.02 -128.53 22.20
N ALA A 535 -75.31 -128.58 23.50
CA ALA A 535 -75.20 -127.41 24.37
C ALA A 535 -73.76 -126.86 24.46
N THR A 536 -72.75 -127.74 24.54
CA THR A 536 -71.34 -127.30 24.55
C THR A 536 -70.88 -126.74 23.20
N ILE A 537 -71.43 -127.22 22.09
CA ILE A 537 -71.13 -126.70 20.75
C ILE A 537 -71.73 -125.30 20.56
N GLU A 538 -72.94 -125.05 21.06
CA GLU A 538 -73.54 -123.70 21.03
C GLU A 538 -72.78 -122.71 21.92
N GLU A 539 -72.29 -123.13 23.08
CA GLU A 539 -71.50 -122.26 23.95
C GLU A 539 -70.12 -121.94 23.34
N MET A 540 -69.50 -122.90 22.64
CA MET A 540 -68.23 -122.72 21.94
C MET A 540 -68.40 -121.84 20.70
N SER A 541 -69.49 -121.98 19.93
CA SER A 541 -69.73 -121.13 18.75
C SER A 541 -70.01 -119.67 19.13
N LEU A 542 -70.69 -119.42 20.26
CA LEU A 542 -70.87 -118.08 20.80
C LEU A 542 -69.53 -117.45 21.25
N ARG A 543 -68.63 -118.23 21.84
CA ARG A 543 -67.27 -117.76 22.19
C ARG A 543 -66.41 -117.49 20.96
N GLU A 544 -66.50 -118.33 19.93
CA GLU A 544 -65.81 -118.09 18.65
C GLU A 544 -66.31 -116.82 17.96
N ALA A 545 -67.63 -116.57 17.97
CA ALA A 545 -68.20 -115.33 17.45
C ALA A 545 -67.70 -114.09 18.22
N GLY A 546 -67.60 -114.17 19.55
CA GLY A 546 -67.05 -113.10 20.39
C GLY A 546 -65.56 -112.82 20.11
N LEU A 547 -64.74 -113.87 20.03
CA LEU A 547 -63.30 -113.72 19.73
C LEU A 547 -63.07 -113.20 18.30
N ASN A 548 -63.88 -113.62 17.33
CA ASN A 548 -63.81 -113.07 15.96
C ASN A 548 -64.19 -111.59 15.93
N ALA A 549 -65.19 -111.15 16.72
CA ALA A 549 -65.53 -109.73 16.85
C ALA A 549 -64.40 -108.91 17.51
N GLU A 550 -63.76 -109.45 18.55
CA GLU A 550 -62.58 -108.82 19.17
C GLU A 550 -61.38 -108.76 18.21
N LEU A 551 -61.18 -109.78 17.38
CA LEU A 551 -60.13 -109.82 16.36
C LEU A 551 -60.39 -108.79 15.26
N THR A 552 -61.63 -108.65 14.80
CA THR A 552 -62.00 -107.63 13.82
C THR A 552 -61.78 -106.23 14.39
N ASP A 553 -62.21 -105.98 15.63
CA ASP A 553 -62.00 -104.70 16.32
C ASP A 553 -60.50 -104.37 16.51
N ALA A 554 -59.69 -105.37 16.86
CA ALA A 554 -58.24 -105.22 16.98
C ALA A 554 -57.57 -104.95 15.62
N SER A 555 -58.02 -105.62 14.56
CA SER A 555 -57.52 -105.39 13.20
C SER A 555 -57.87 -103.98 12.68
N GLU A 556 -59.08 -103.49 12.97
CA GLU A 556 -59.50 -102.13 12.63
C GLU A 556 -58.70 -101.08 13.40
N LYS A 557 -58.42 -101.33 14.69
CA LYS A 557 -57.53 -100.47 15.50
C LYS A 557 -56.11 -100.44 14.92
N LEU A 558 -55.55 -101.58 14.51
CA LEU A 558 -54.24 -101.64 13.86
C LEU A 558 -54.22 -100.92 12.51
N ALA A 559 -55.27 -101.05 11.70
CA ALA A 559 -55.39 -100.34 10.43
C ALA A 559 -55.43 -98.82 10.65
N LYS A 560 -56.20 -98.35 11.65
CA LYS A 560 -56.23 -96.94 12.06
C LYS A 560 -54.88 -96.44 12.54
N ILE A 561 -54.17 -97.21 13.38
CA ILE A 561 -52.82 -96.85 13.87
C ILE A 561 -51.83 -96.77 12.70
N ARG A 562 -51.85 -97.73 11.76
CA ARG A 562 -50.97 -97.71 10.59
C ARG A 562 -51.22 -96.48 9.70
N GLN A 563 -52.48 -96.18 9.43
CA GLN A 563 -52.84 -94.99 8.67
C GLN A 563 -52.38 -93.70 9.37
N GLN A 564 -52.56 -93.61 10.70
CA GLN A 564 -52.07 -92.49 11.49
C GLN A 564 -50.53 -92.38 11.50
N THR A 565 -49.80 -93.50 11.50
CA THR A 565 -48.33 -93.47 11.39
C THR A 565 -47.86 -93.03 10.01
N GLU A 566 -48.50 -93.49 8.93
CA GLU A 566 -48.17 -93.05 7.56
C GLU A 566 -48.48 -91.56 7.37
N ASP A 567 -49.63 -91.09 7.88
CA ASP A 567 -49.98 -89.67 7.87
C ASP A 567 -49.01 -88.85 8.73
N GLY A 568 -48.54 -89.39 9.87
CA GLY A 568 -47.51 -88.80 10.72
C GLY A 568 -46.16 -88.67 10.02
N GLU A 569 -45.70 -89.71 9.32
CA GLU A 569 -44.45 -89.70 8.54
C GLU A 569 -44.52 -88.73 7.34
N ARG A 570 -45.69 -88.60 6.70
CA ARG A 570 -45.92 -87.59 5.65
C ARG A 570 -45.84 -86.18 6.21
N ARG A 571 -46.48 -85.92 7.36
CA ARG A 571 -46.38 -84.63 8.06
C ARG A 571 -44.94 -84.31 8.47
N LEU A 572 -44.19 -85.30 8.95
CA LEU A 572 -42.78 -85.15 9.31
C LEU A 572 -41.93 -84.75 8.10
N ARG A 573 -42.11 -85.40 6.94
CA ARG A 573 -41.39 -85.02 5.70
C ARG A 573 -41.68 -83.59 5.28
N VAL A 574 -42.95 -83.17 5.30
CA VAL A 574 -43.34 -81.79 4.98
C VAL A 574 -42.70 -80.79 5.96
N LEU A 575 -42.66 -81.11 7.25
CA LEU A 575 -42.01 -80.26 8.25
C LEU A 575 -40.49 -80.22 8.09
N GLN A 576 -39.85 -81.34 7.73
CA GLN A 576 -38.41 -81.37 7.42
C GLN A 576 -38.06 -80.52 6.19
N GLU A 577 -38.89 -80.55 5.14
CA GLU A 577 -38.76 -79.65 3.99
C GLU A 577 -39.00 -78.18 4.37
N GLN A 578 -39.95 -77.91 5.27
CA GLN A 578 -40.16 -76.56 5.80
C GLN A 578 -38.96 -76.09 6.62
N VAL A 579 -38.36 -76.95 7.44
CA VAL A 579 -37.15 -76.65 8.23
C VAL A 579 -35.92 -76.45 7.33
N SER A 580 -35.78 -77.23 6.26
CA SER A 580 -34.68 -77.01 5.30
C SER A 580 -34.86 -75.69 4.55
N ALA A 581 -36.09 -75.37 4.13
CA ALA A 581 -36.42 -74.08 3.52
C ALA A 581 -36.19 -72.90 4.46
N THR A 582 -36.49 -73.02 5.77
CA THR A 582 -36.21 -71.95 6.74
C THR A 582 -34.74 -71.84 7.09
N ARG A 583 -33.97 -72.94 7.12
CA ARG A 583 -32.50 -72.91 7.22
C ARG A 583 -31.87 -72.18 6.04
N GLU A 584 -32.36 -72.44 4.83
CA GLU A 584 -31.87 -71.76 3.63
C GLU A 584 -32.24 -70.27 3.63
N ARG A 585 -33.47 -69.91 4.05
CA ARG A 585 -33.87 -68.51 4.26
C ARG A 585 -33.01 -67.80 5.30
N TYR A 586 -32.70 -68.46 6.42
CA TYR A 586 -31.81 -67.93 7.45
C TYR A 586 -30.39 -67.71 6.92
N ALA A 587 -29.82 -68.69 6.20
CA ALA A 587 -28.49 -68.56 5.61
C ALA A 587 -28.41 -67.41 4.59
N ARG A 588 -29.45 -67.23 3.77
CA ARG A 588 -29.56 -66.10 2.84
C ARG A 588 -29.69 -64.76 3.59
N ALA A 589 -30.57 -64.67 4.58
CA ALA A 589 -30.73 -63.46 5.39
C ALA A 589 -29.44 -63.09 6.15
N GLN A 590 -28.72 -64.08 6.68
CA GLN A 590 -27.44 -63.88 7.37
C GLN A 590 -26.35 -63.41 6.40
N ALA A 591 -26.29 -63.96 5.19
CA ALA A 591 -25.36 -63.51 4.14
C ALA A 591 -25.68 -62.08 3.65
N GLU A 592 -26.96 -61.71 3.57
CA GLU A 592 -27.38 -60.33 3.29
C GLU A 592 -26.94 -59.39 4.41
N ALA A 593 -27.14 -59.76 5.68
CA ALA A 593 -26.71 -58.95 6.83
C ALA A 593 -25.19 -58.71 6.86
N MET A 594 -24.36 -59.74 6.61
CA MET A 594 -22.90 -59.57 6.54
C MET A 594 -22.48 -58.64 5.40
N LYS A 595 -23.13 -58.73 4.23
CA LYS A 595 -22.83 -57.83 3.10
C LYS A 595 -23.17 -56.38 3.40
N GLU A 596 -24.30 -56.12 4.07
CA GLU A 596 -24.64 -54.76 4.50
C GLU A 596 -23.69 -54.25 5.59
N GLU A 597 -23.25 -55.10 6.51
CA GLU A 597 -22.24 -54.76 7.51
C GLU A 597 -20.88 -54.38 6.88
N GLU A 598 -20.42 -55.13 5.88
CA GLU A 598 -19.22 -54.77 5.11
C GLU A 598 -19.36 -53.43 4.38
N ARG A 599 -20.55 -53.11 3.83
CA ARG A 599 -20.83 -51.81 3.19
C ARG A 599 -20.82 -50.65 4.20
N VAL A 600 -21.38 -50.86 5.39
CA VAL A 600 -21.32 -49.89 6.50
C VAL A 600 -19.87 -49.66 6.91
N ASN A 601 -19.07 -50.72 7.06
CA ASN A 601 -17.66 -50.58 7.45
C ASN A 601 -16.82 -49.87 6.38
N LYS A 602 -17.03 -50.17 5.10
CA LYS A 602 -16.38 -49.45 3.99
C LYS A 602 -16.74 -47.97 3.98
N SER A 603 -18.02 -47.63 4.05
CA SER A 603 -18.46 -46.22 4.06
C SER A 603 -17.98 -45.46 5.30
N LYS A 604 -17.89 -46.11 6.48
CA LYS A 604 -17.25 -45.52 7.67
C LYS A 604 -15.76 -45.23 7.47
N SER A 605 -15.00 -46.15 6.88
CA SER A 605 -13.58 -45.94 6.61
C SER A 605 -13.32 -44.83 5.59
N GLU A 606 -14.16 -44.74 4.55
CA GLU A 606 -14.09 -43.64 3.56
C GLU A 606 -14.40 -42.28 4.22
N LEU A 607 -15.38 -42.23 5.13
CA LEU A 607 -15.68 -41.02 5.90
C LEU A 607 -14.51 -40.59 6.81
N GLU A 608 -13.85 -41.52 7.50
CA GLU A 608 -12.66 -41.21 8.32
C GLU A 608 -11.52 -40.62 7.49
N ILE A 609 -11.28 -41.17 6.29
CA ILE A 609 -10.25 -40.67 5.37
C ILE A 609 -10.60 -39.24 4.95
N ILE A 610 -11.81 -38.97 4.47
CA ILE A 610 -12.24 -37.62 4.05
C ILE A 610 -12.20 -36.63 5.22
N GLU A 611 -12.58 -37.04 6.43
CA GLU A 611 -12.45 -36.17 7.61
C GLU A 611 -10.99 -35.83 7.94
N SER A 612 -10.07 -36.78 7.78
CA SER A 612 -8.64 -36.55 7.97
C SER A 612 -8.08 -35.60 6.91
N GLU A 613 -8.48 -35.77 5.63
CA GLU A 613 -8.09 -34.90 4.52
C GLU A 613 -8.63 -33.48 4.70
N ALA A 614 -9.89 -33.34 5.12
CA ALA A 614 -10.50 -32.05 5.42
C ALA A 614 -9.78 -31.32 6.57
N LYS A 615 -9.34 -32.04 7.61
CA LYS A 615 -8.53 -31.46 8.71
C LYS A 615 -7.18 -30.97 8.22
N VAL A 616 -6.50 -31.76 7.38
CA VAL A 616 -5.20 -31.37 6.80
C VAL A 616 -5.35 -30.17 5.87
N ALA A 617 -6.39 -30.13 5.04
CA ALA A 617 -6.67 -28.99 4.16
C ALA A 617 -6.94 -27.71 4.96
N ARG A 618 -7.69 -27.77 6.07
CA ARG A 618 -7.89 -26.62 6.97
C ARG A 618 -6.58 -26.12 7.57
N ARG A 619 -5.72 -27.03 8.06
CA ARG A 619 -4.40 -26.64 8.60
C ARG A 619 -3.55 -25.92 7.56
N ARG A 620 -3.52 -26.41 6.31
CA ARG A 620 -2.79 -25.73 5.23
C ARG A 620 -3.32 -24.32 4.97
N ALA A 621 -4.64 -24.13 4.98
CA ALA A 621 -5.24 -22.82 4.81
C ALA A 621 -4.90 -21.88 5.99
N GLU A 622 -4.90 -22.39 7.23
CA GLU A 622 -4.47 -21.63 8.42
C GLU A 622 -2.98 -21.27 8.37
N ASP A 623 -2.11 -22.21 7.96
CA ASP A 623 -0.68 -21.97 7.78
C ASP A 623 -0.40 -20.93 6.69
N GLU A 624 -1.14 -20.95 5.58
CA GLU A 624 -1.06 -19.92 4.53
C GLU A 624 -1.51 -18.55 5.03
N ARG A 625 -2.57 -18.50 5.86
CA ARG A 625 -3.03 -17.26 6.50
C ARG A 625 -2.00 -16.70 7.48
N LEU A 626 -1.33 -17.56 8.25
CA LEU A 626 -0.25 -17.15 9.14
C LEU A 626 0.97 -16.64 8.35
N ARG A 627 1.32 -17.31 7.25
CA ARG A 627 2.39 -16.84 6.35
C ARG A 627 2.10 -15.47 5.77
N LEU A 628 0.86 -15.23 5.33
CA LEU A 628 0.41 -13.90 4.88
C LEU A 628 0.64 -12.85 5.97
N SER A 629 0.19 -13.11 7.19
CA SER A 629 0.41 -12.18 8.32
C SER A 629 1.89 -11.94 8.61
N THR A 630 2.76 -12.96 8.50
CA THR A 630 4.21 -12.77 8.68
C THR A 630 4.86 -11.99 7.54
N ASP A 631 4.41 -12.18 6.30
CA ASP A 631 4.93 -11.43 5.16
C ASP A 631 4.42 -9.98 5.19
N GLU A 632 3.17 -9.73 5.59
CA GLU A 632 2.65 -8.39 5.89
C GLU A 632 3.50 -7.67 6.95
N ALA A 633 3.87 -8.35 8.03
CA ALA A 633 4.75 -7.78 9.05
C ALA A 633 6.14 -7.45 8.51
N ARG A 634 6.70 -8.29 7.64
CA ARG A 634 7.98 -8.02 6.95
C ARG A 634 7.88 -6.85 5.99
N PHE A 635 6.78 -6.74 5.24
CA PHE A 635 6.53 -5.61 4.36
C PHE A 635 6.39 -4.31 5.14
N ALA A 636 5.68 -4.33 6.28
CA ALA A 636 5.58 -3.17 7.17
C ALA A 636 6.96 -2.75 7.72
N HIS A 637 7.82 -3.73 8.02
CA HIS A 637 9.20 -3.46 8.43
C HIS A 637 10.03 -2.79 7.32
N ILE A 638 10.02 -3.35 6.11
CA ILE A 638 10.72 -2.79 4.94
C ILE A 638 10.19 -1.39 4.58
N GLN A 639 8.89 -1.15 4.71
CA GLN A 639 8.33 0.19 4.54
C GLN A 639 8.84 1.17 5.60
N GLY A 640 9.04 0.70 6.83
CA GLY A 640 9.68 1.48 7.90
C GLY A 640 11.13 1.86 7.55
N GLU A 641 11.93 0.91 7.09
CA GLU A 641 13.30 1.16 6.63
C GLU A 641 13.32 2.14 5.45
N MET A 642 12.41 1.97 4.47
CA MET A 642 12.33 2.90 3.35
C MET A 642 11.90 4.31 3.76
N ARG A 643 11.05 4.44 4.79
CA ARG A 643 10.73 5.74 5.38
C ARG A 643 11.97 6.41 5.98
N GLN A 644 12.78 5.67 6.74
CA GLN A 644 14.03 6.18 7.30
C GLN A 644 15.02 6.61 6.21
N LEU A 645 15.22 5.80 5.17
CA LEU A 645 16.09 6.16 4.05
C LEU A 645 15.60 7.40 3.28
N MET A 646 14.29 7.59 3.16
CA MET A 646 13.73 8.78 2.53
C MET A 646 13.84 10.03 3.41
N GLU A 647 13.79 9.88 4.73
CA GLU A 647 14.11 10.94 5.70
C GLU A 647 15.59 11.32 5.64
N GLU A 648 16.50 10.34 5.61
CA GLU A 648 17.94 10.56 5.42
C GLU A 648 18.21 11.28 4.11
N ARG A 649 17.59 10.84 3.00
CA ARG A 649 17.69 11.52 1.71
C ARG A 649 17.20 12.98 1.78
N ARG A 650 16.13 13.24 2.53
CA ARG A 650 15.61 14.61 2.70
C ARG A 650 16.60 15.49 3.48
N ASN A 651 17.21 14.94 4.52
CA ASN A 651 18.24 15.63 5.29
C ASN A 651 19.45 15.96 4.39
N LEU A 652 19.94 14.99 3.61
CA LEU A 652 21.02 15.21 2.64
C LEU A 652 20.67 16.25 1.57
N LEU A 653 19.43 16.27 1.07
CA LEU A 653 18.98 17.30 0.13
C LEU A 653 18.91 18.68 0.76
N ARG A 654 18.51 18.78 2.03
CA ARG A 654 18.55 20.04 2.78
C ARG A 654 20.00 20.52 2.96
N GLU A 655 20.90 19.63 3.38
CA GLU A 655 22.33 19.93 3.50
C GLU A 655 22.94 20.40 2.17
N LEU A 656 22.59 19.75 1.05
CA LEU A 656 23.00 20.19 -0.29
C LEU A 656 22.41 21.56 -0.66
N GLY A 657 21.18 21.84 -0.27
CA GLY A 657 20.54 23.14 -0.42
C GLY A 657 21.28 24.24 0.37
N ASP A 658 21.62 23.97 1.63
CA ASP A 658 22.37 24.87 2.49
C ASP A 658 23.79 25.12 1.93
N LEU A 659 24.45 24.09 1.41
CA LEU A 659 25.72 24.22 0.69
C LEU A 659 25.56 25.06 -0.59
N GLY A 660 24.46 24.89 -1.32
CA GLY A 660 24.11 25.72 -2.48
C GLY A 660 23.92 27.19 -2.10
N ALA A 661 23.24 27.48 -0.98
CA ALA A 661 23.07 28.83 -0.47
C ALA A 661 24.40 29.45 -0.04
N LYS A 662 25.25 28.71 0.67
CA LYS A 662 26.61 29.14 1.03
C LYS A 662 27.45 29.44 -0.21
N ARG A 663 27.37 28.59 -1.24
CA ARG A 663 28.03 28.82 -2.52
C ARG A 663 27.51 30.09 -3.21
N GLY A 664 26.19 30.29 -3.26
CA GLY A 664 25.60 31.49 -3.86
C GLY A 664 25.99 32.77 -3.11
N HIS A 665 26.09 32.70 -1.77
CA HIS A 665 26.61 33.79 -0.97
C HIS A 665 28.08 34.10 -1.30
N ALA A 666 28.94 33.08 -1.36
CA ALA A 666 30.34 33.25 -1.74
C ALA A 666 30.51 33.75 -3.18
N GLU A 667 29.70 33.29 -4.13
CA GLU A 667 29.69 33.80 -5.51
C GLU A 667 29.24 35.27 -5.57
N GLY A 668 28.29 35.68 -4.73
CA GLY A 668 27.87 37.07 -4.58
C GLY A 668 28.94 37.96 -3.94
N GLU A 669 29.64 37.47 -2.92
CA GLU A 669 30.81 38.17 -2.36
C GLU A 669 31.91 38.32 -3.39
N LEU A 670 32.18 37.28 -4.18
CA LEU A 670 33.14 37.33 -5.29
C LEU A 670 32.72 38.33 -6.36
N SER A 671 31.44 38.40 -6.74
CA SER A 671 30.98 39.42 -7.69
C SER A 671 31.16 40.82 -7.13
N ILE A 672 30.84 41.05 -5.85
CA ILE A 672 31.09 42.35 -5.20
C ILE A 672 32.58 42.68 -5.17
N LEU A 673 33.45 41.71 -4.93
CA LEU A 673 34.90 41.91 -4.97
C LEU A 673 35.40 42.20 -6.39
N ILE A 674 34.83 41.57 -7.41
CA ILE A 674 35.12 41.88 -8.82
C ILE A 674 34.66 43.30 -9.15
N ASP A 675 33.44 43.70 -8.80
CA ASP A 675 32.93 45.05 -9.00
C ASP A 675 33.81 46.09 -8.29
N LYS A 676 34.25 45.79 -7.06
CA LYS A 676 35.22 46.62 -6.33
C LYS A 676 36.57 46.68 -7.02
N ALA A 677 37.07 45.57 -7.57
CA ALA A 677 38.33 45.53 -8.31
C ALA A 677 38.23 46.30 -9.63
N GLU A 678 37.09 46.24 -10.33
CA GLU A 678 36.81 47.03 -11.53
C GLU A 678 36.71 48.52 -11.19
N ALA A 679 35.97 48.90 -10.14
CA ALA A 679 35.90 50.27 -9.67
C ALA A 679 37.27 50.81 -9.22
N LEU A 680 38.09 49.97 -8.58
CA LEU A 680 39.47 50.31 -8.23
C LEU A 680 40.35 50.44 -9.48
N ALA A 681 40.13 49.63 -10.52
CA ALA A 681 40.85 49.73 -11.78
C ALA A 681 40.48 51.01 -12.54
N GLU A 682 39.19 51.37 -12.59
CA GLU A 682 38.71 52.64 -13.14
C GLU A 682 39.28 53.82 -12.35
N ALA A 683 39.21 53.79 -11.01
CA ALA A 683 39.82 54.80 -10.16
C ALA A 683 41.34 54.89 -10.35
N HIS A 684 42.02 53.77 -10.61
CA HIS A 684 43.44 53.76 -10.97
C HIS A 684 43.69 54.40 -12.33
N GLU A 685 42.84 54.16 -13.33
CA GLU A 685 42.96 54.79 -14.65
C GLU A 685 42.70 56.30 -14.57
N ASP A 686 41.70 56.71 -13.80
CA ASP A 686 41.41 58.11 -13.49
C ASP A 686 42.56 58.75 -12.73
N ALA A 687 43.11 58.10 -11.70
CA ALA A 687 44.28 58.58 -10.98
C ALA A 687 45.53 58.66 -11.87
N LEU A 688 45.73 57.73 -12.82
CA LEU A 688 46.81 57.84 -13.82
C LEU A 688 46.57 59.02 -14.77
N SER A 689 45.31 59.31 -15.08
CA SER A 689 44.93 60.49 -15.86
C SER A 689 45.24 61.77 -15.09
N ASP A 690 44.85 61.83 -13.81
CA ASP A 690 45.13 62.93 -12.87
C ASP A 690 46.62 63.09 -12.62
N ILE A 691 47.39 62.01 -12.54
CA ILE A 691 48.86 62.07 -12.44
C ILE A 691 49.43 62.68 -13.70
N LYS A 692 48.97 62.32 -14.90
CA LYS A 692 49.39 62.97 -16.16
C LYS A 692 48.97 64.44 -16.23
N GLU A 693 47.81 64.79 -15.66
CA GLU A 693 47.34 66.17 -15.54
C GLU A 693 48.21 66.95 -14.54
N ALA A 694 48.51 66.34 -13.40
CA ALA A 694 49.35 66.87 -12.34
C ALA A 694 50.81 66.94 -12.78
N GLU A 695 51.30 66.08 -13.68
CA GLU A 695 52.60 66.20 -14.32
C GLU A 695 52.61 67.38 -15.30
N ARG A 696 51.52 67.58 -16.05
CA ARG A 696 51.33 68.80 -16.87
C ARG A 696 51.26 70.06 -16.00
N ILE A 697 50.61 70.01 -14.84
CA ILE A 697 50.51 71.12 -13.88
C ILE A 697 51.85 71.30 -13.14
N ARG A 698 52.56 70.23 -12.76
CA ARG A 698 53.90 70.27 -12.17
C ARG A 698 54.93 70.81 -13.16
N ALA A 699 54.82 70.48 -14.45
CA ALA A 699 55.63 71.10 -15.49
C ALA A 699 55.34 72.60 -15.61
N ARG A 700 54.07 73.02 -15.44
CA ARG A 700 53.68 74.45 -15.39
C ARG A 700 54.06 75.15 -14.08
N LEU A 701 54.01 74.46 -12.94
CA LEU A 701 54.35 74.97 -11.61
C LEU A 701 55.88 74.97 -11.38
N ALA A 702 56.62 74.07 -12.00
CA ALA A 702 58.09 74.10 -12.06
C ALA A 702 58.59 75.33 -12.84
N GLU A 703 57.75 75.91 -13.71
CA GLU A 703 57.97 77.20 -14.35
C GLU A 703 57.47 78.39 -13.49
N GLU A 704 56.76 78.15 -12.37
CA GLU A 704 56.33 79.18 -11.42
C GLU A 704 57.30 79.33 -10.22
N PRO A 705 57.83 80.54 -9.94
CA PRO A 705 58.85 80.77 -8.91
C PRO A 705 58.35 80.66 -7.46
N LEU A 706 57.13 80.14 -7.23
CA LEU A 706 56.53 79.95 -5.90
C LEU A 706 56.60 78.48 -5.47
N ALA A 707 56.52 77.53 -6.42
CA ALA A 707 56.72 76.11 -6.14
C ALA A 707 58.20 75.76 -5.98
N GLN A 708 59.10 76.47 -6.68
CA GLN A 708 60.55 76.29 -6.57
C GLN A 708 61.11 76.68 -5.19
N ALA A 709 60.43 77.57 -4.45
CA ALA A 709 60.83 77.97 -3.09
C ALA A 709 60.30 77.04 -1.98
N LEU A 710 59.30 76.19 -2.25
CA LEU A 710 58.79 75.19 -1.31
C LEU A 710 59.44 73.81 -1.50
N LEU A 711 60.05 73.55 -2.67
CA LEU A 711 60.75 72.31 -2.99
C LEU A 711 62.25 72.32 -2.63
N ASP A 712 62.87 73.48 -2.44
CA ASP A 712 64.34 73.60 -2.22
C ASP A 712 64.79 73.38 -0.75
N ASP A 713 63.89 73.39 0.25
CA ASP A 713 64.23 73.07 1.65
C ASP A 713 63.62 71.72 2.08
N ALA A 714 64.19 70.63 1.53
CA ALA A 714 63.81 69.24 1.81
C ALA A 714 64.05 68.75 3.26
N ALA A 715 64.55 69.61 4.16
CA ALA A 715 64.95 69.22 5.52
C ALA A 715 63.77 68.93 6.47
N THR A 716 62.56 69.45 6.20
CA THR A 716 61.40 69.28 7.11
C THR A 716 60.67 67.96 6.94
N PHE A 717 60.79 67.29 5.78
CA PHE A 717 60.11 66.02 5.49
C PHE A 717 61.03 64.79 5.59
N GLU A 718 62.35 64.98 5.72
CA GLU A 718 63.33 63.89 5.86
C GLU A 718 63.10 63.05 7.14
N GLY A 719 62.50 63.65 8.19
CA GLY A 719 62.15 62.97 9.44
C GLY A 719 61.02 61.92 9.33
N LEU A 720 60.21 61.93 8.26
CA LEU A 720 59.16 60.92 8.05
C LEU A 720 59.68 59.64 7.38
N ALA A 721 60.85 59.68 6.72
CA ALA A 721 61.39 58.53 6.01
C ALA A 721 61.66 57.31 6.93
N PRO A 722 62.26 57.47 8.13
CA PRO A 722 62.46 56.35 9.06
C PRO A 722 61.16 55.73 9.59
N VAL A 723 60.12 56.56 9.77
CA VAL A 723 58.77 56.12 10.19
C VAL A 723 58.15 55.24 9.10
N LEU A 724 58.23 55.66 7.84
CA LEU A 724 57.70 54.92 6.69
C LEU A 724 58.46 53.61 6.44
N GLU A 725 59.79 53.59 6.55
CA GLU A 725 60.58 52.35 6.41
C GLU A 725 60.22 51.30 7.47
N ARG A 726 59.96 51.73 8.72
CA ARG A 726 59.51 50.82 9.80
C ARG A 726 58.09 50.29 9.56
N LEU A 727 57.19 51.12 9.05
CA LEU A 727 55.83 50.72 8.66
C LEU A 727 55.85 49.65 7.54
N GLU A 728 56.67 49.86 6.51
CA GLU A 728 56.85 48.88 5.43
C GLU A 728 57.45 47.57 5.94
N GLY A 729 58.40 47.65 6.88
CA GLY A 729 58.95 46.50 7.59
C GLY A 729 57.87 45.69 8.31
N ALA A 730 56.99 46.33 9.08
CA ALA A 730 55.88 45.66 9.79
C ALA A 730 54.88 45.01 8.82
N ARG A 731 54.57 45.69 7.70
CA ARG A 731 53.69 45.17 6.64
C ARG A 731 54.29 43.93 5.97
N SER A 732 55.60 43.92 5.72
CA SER A 732 56.31 42.77 5.12
C SER A 732 56.30 41.52 6.00
N LEU A 733 56.20 41.70 7.33
CA LEU A 733 56.12 40.62 8.31
C LEU A 733 54.69 40.08 8.49
N GLY A 734 53.70 40.65 7.79
CA GLY A 734 52.31 40.20 7.81
C GLY A 734 51.47 40.73 8.97
N TYR A 735 51.94 41.75 9.70
CA TYR A 735 51.16 42.42 10.74
C TYR A 735 50.25 43.51 10.17
N SER A 736 49.08 43.69 10.79
CA SER A 736 48.13 44.75 10.42
C SER A 736 48.68 46.14 10.75
N VAL A 737 48.89 46.97 9.73
CA VAL A 737 49.38 48.35 9.87
C VAL A 737 48.21 49.36 9.84
N THR A 738 46.96 48.89 9.86
CA THR A 738 45.77 49.73 9.60
C THR A 738 45.63 50.92 10.56
N LEU A 739 45.89 50.71 11.84
CA LEU A 739 45.87 51.77 12.86
C LEU A 739 46.96 52.81 12.62
N LEU A 740 48.17 52.38 12.23
CA LEU A 740 49.29 53.27 11.96
C LEU A 740 49.13 54.04 10.65
N ASP A 741 48.62 53.38 9.59
CA ASP A 741 48.26 54.04 8.34
C ASP A 741 47.23 55.15 8.63
N ARG A 742 46.28 54.90 9.54
CA ARG A 742 45.32 55.92 9.95
C ARG A 742 45.92 57.04 10.82
N ALA A 743 46.90 56.72 11.66
CA ALA A 743 47.67 57.73 12.40
C ALA A 743 48.47 58.65 11.46
N VAL A 744 49.06 58.09 10.40
CA VAL A 744 49.76 58.85 9.36
C VAL A 744 48.78 59.73 8.58
N GLU A 745 47.62 59.20 8.18
CA GLU A 745 46.56 59.98 7.54
C GLU A 745 46.11 61.15 8.44
N ARG A 746 45.94 60.90 9.74
CA ARG A 746 45.58 61.94 10.70
C ARG A 746 46.67 63.01 10.79
N ALA A 747 47.95 62.62 10.85
CA ALA A 747 49.07 63.56 10.85
C ALA A 747 49.06 64.44 9.58
N LEU A 748 48.80 63.86 8.40
CA LEU A 748 48.70 64.60 7.15
C LEU A 748 47.52 65.59 7.14
N GLN A 749 46.37 65.22 7.71
CA GLN A 749 45.23 66.14 7.86
C GLN A 749 45.56 67.33 8.76
N VAL A 750 46.29 67.10 9.85
CA VAL A 750 46.76 68.18 10.73
C VAL A 750 47.71 69.11 9.99
N ILE A 751 48.67 68.55 9.25
CA ILE A 751 49.60 69.32 8.42
C ILE A 751 48.82 70.16 7.41
N GLN A 752 47.87 69.57 6.69
CA GLN A 752 47.04 70.29 5.71
C GLN A 752 46.26 71.43 6.37
N LYS A 753 45.63 71.20 7.53
CA LYS A 753 44.92 72.24 8.25
C LYS A 753 45.84 73.36 8.75
N THR A 754 47.07 73.05 9.13
CA THR A 754 48.05 74.08 9.51
C THR A 754 48.46 74.93 8.32
N VAL A 755 48.64 74.32 7.14
CA VAL A 755 48.86 75.02 5.87
C VAL A 755 47.67 75.93 5.54
N ASP A 756 46.45 75.40 5.62
CA ASP A 756 45.22 76.13 5.33
C ASP A 756 45.01 77.29 6.31
N HIS A 757 45.30 77.09 7.59
CA HIS A 757 45.20 78.15 8.60
C HIS A 757 46.22 79.27 8.33
N VAL A 758 47.47 78.94 7.99
CA VAL A 758 48.52 79.91 7.64
C VAL A 758 48.16 80.67 6.36
N ALA A 759 47.58 79.98 5.38
CA ALA A 759 47.10 80.58 4.15
C ALA A 759 45.86 81.48 4.37
N ALA A 760 44.93 81.06 5.23
CA ALA A 760 43.67 81.76 5.53
C ALA A 760 43.84 82.95 6.49
N THR A 761 44.94 83.02 7.24
CA THR A 761 45.32 84.22 8.02
C THR A 761 46.46 85.00 7.34
N PRO A 762 46.18 85.69 6.21
CA PRO A 762 47.10 86.69 5.71
C PRO A 762 47.16 87.82 6.72
N ARG A 763 48.30 87.95 7.41
CA ARG A 763 48.60 89.14 8.21
C ARG A 763 48.88 90.28 7.24
N TYR A 764 47.81 90.89 6.71
CA TYR A 764 47.95 92.03 5.83
C TYR A 764 48.65 93.14 6.60
N LEU A 765 49.85 93.54 6.16
CA LEU A 765 50.57 94.68 6.74
C LEU A 765 49.76 95.99 6.59
N LEU A 766 48.79 96.01 5.65
CA LEU A 766 47.87 97.10 5.32
C LEU A 766 46.51 96.50 4.89
N SER A 767 45.37 97.12 5.22
CA SER A 767 44.04 96.57 4.85
C SER A 767 43.87 96.36 3.33
N SER A 768 42.97 95.46 2.92
CA SER A 768 42.71 95.14 1.50
C SER A 768 42.39 96.39 0.67
N GLU A 769 41.64 97.34 1.23
CA GLU A 769 41.32 98.63 0.62
C GLU A 769 42.58 99.51 0.43
N VAL A 770 43.50 99.50 1.41
CA VAL A 770 44.77 100.22 1.33
C VAL A 770 45.69 99.57 0.30
N MET A 771 45.62 98.24 0.15
CA MET A 771 46.35 97.50 -0.89
C MET A 771 45.84 97.83 -2.30
N GLU A 772 44.53 97.87 -2.53
CA GLU A 772 43.96 98.29 -3.83
C GLU A 772 44.33 99.74 -4.18
N LEU A 773 44.34 100.63 -3.18
CA LEU A 773 44.79 102.02 -3.35
C LEU A 773 46.28 102.09 -3.70
N LEU A 774 47.12 101.30 -3.03
CA LEU A 774 48.55 101.24 -3.33
C LEU A 774 48.84 100.68 -4.71
N GLU A 775 48.08 99.69 -5.18
CA GLU A 775 48.21 99.18 -6.55
C GLU A 775 47.88 100.24 -7.61
N ARG A 776 46.86 101.06 -7.35
CA ARG A 776 46.45 102.13 -8.27
C ARG A 776 47.44 103.28 -8.29
N GLN A 777 48.07 103.60 -7.16
CA GLN A 777 48.93 104.78 -7.04
C GLN A 777 50.42 104.48 -7.26
N VAL A 778 50.93 103.40 -6.68
CA VAL A 778 52.35 103.04 -6.72
C VAL A 778 52.48 101.50 -6.82
N PRO A 779 52.36 100.92 -8.03
CA PRO A 779 52.34 99.48 -8.23
C PRO A 779 53.65 98.80 -7.80
N GLN A 780 54.77 99.52 -7.85
CA GLN A 780 56.08 99.02 -7.41
C GLN A 780 56.12 98.78 -5.88
N THR A 781 55.56 99.69 -5.07
CA THR A 781 55.48 99.49 -3.61
C THR A 781 54.40 98.50 -3.24
N ALA A 782 53.30 98.42 -3.98
CA ALA A 782 52.29 97.37 -3.79
C ALA A 782 52.89 95.98 -4.05
N GLY A 783 53.75 95.84 -5.08
CA GLY A 783 54.52 94.63 -5.34
C GLY A 783 55.49 94.26 -4.22
N ALA A 784 56.20 95.24 -3.64
CA ALA A 784 57.09 95.02 -2.50
C ALA A 784 56.32 94.63 -1.21
N VAL A 785 55.18 95.28 -0.93
CA VAL A 785 54.32 94.94 0.22
C VAL A 785 53.69 93.57 0.06
N ARG A 786 53.29 93.18 -1.16
CA ARG A 786 52.88 91.80 -1.47
C ARG A 786 54.02 90.80 -1.33
N GLY A 787 55.22 91.18 -1.76
CA GLY A 787 56.43 90.40 -1.56
C GLY A 787 56.71 90.16 -0.08
N LEU A 788 56.56 91.19 0.77
CA LEU A 788 56.70 91.09 2.23
C LEU A 788 55.56 90.32 2.89
N SER A 789 54.30 90.48 2.45
CA SER A 789 53.19 89.68 2.98
C SER A 789 53.35 88.21 2.60
N ARG A 790 53.75 87.93 1.36
CA ARG A 790 54.06 86.58 0.87
C ARG A 790 55.27 85.99 1.61
N TRP A 791 56.33 86.76 1.82
CA TRP A 791 57.47 86.35 2.63
C TRP A 791 57.07 86.10 4.09
N SER A 792 56.18 86.92 4.66
CA SER A 792 55.69 86.70 6.03
C SER A 792 54.81 85.45 6.16
N VAL A 793 54.01 85.14 5.14
CA VAL A 793 53.21 83.91 5.08
C VAL A 793 54.14 82.73 4.92
N GLN A 794 55.12 82.82 4.01
CA GLN A 794 56.15 81.81 3.80
C GLN A 794 56.94 81.54 5.08
N GLN A 795 57.45 82.55 5.77
CA GLN A 795 58.24 82.36 6.99
C GLN A 795 57.40 81.81 8.16
N ARG A 796 56.11 82.19 8.25
CA ARG A 796 55.18 81.58 9.21
C ARG A 796 54.85 80.15 8.85
N LEU A 797 54.70 79.84 7.56
CA LEU A 797 54.48 78.49 7.09
C LEU A 797 55.70 77.63 7.41
N GLU A 798 56.92 78.07 7.05
CA GLU A 798 58.16 77.38 7.40
C GLU A 798 58.30 77.13 8.92
N HIS A 799 57.99 78.12 9.76
CA HIS A 799 58.12 77.96 11.21
C HIS A 799 57.00 77.10 11.83
N GLN A 800 55.74 77.40 11.53
CA GLN A 800 54.59 76.69 12.12
C GLN A 800 54.42 75.29 11.54
N LEU A 801 54.66 75.09 10.23
CA LEU A 801 54.67 73.76 9.61
C LEU A 801 55.86 72.94 10.10
N GLY A 802 57.04 73.56 10.23
CA GLY A 802 58.21 72.87 10.78
C GLY A 802 57.99 72.39 12.22
N GLU A 803 57.37 73.21 13.06
CA GLU A 803 57.03 72.86 14.44
C GLU A 803 55.94 71.77 14.52
N THR A 804 54.86 71.90 13.73
CA THR A 804 53.76 70.92 13.73
C THR A 804 54.22 69.57 13.16
N VAL A 805 54.94 69.56 12.04
CA VAL A 805 55.51 68.33 11.46
C VAL A 805 56.50 67.70 12.44
N GLY A 806 57.35 68.49 13.10
CA GLY A 806 58.29 67.98 14.10
C GLY A 806 57.60 67.26 15.26
N HIS A 807 56.52 67.84 15.80
CA HIS A 807 55.74 67.19 16.86
C HIS A 807 55.00 65.94 16.38
N LEU A 808 54.42 65.97 15.18
CA LEU A 808 53.71 64.83 14.61
C LEU A 808 54.65 63.66 14.28
N VAL A 809 55.88 63.92 13.84
CA VAL A 809 56.90 62.87 13.64
C VAL A 809 57.21 62.19 14.97
N ILE A 810 57.42 62.94 16.04
CA ILE A 810 57.68 62.38 17.38
C ILE A 810 56.49 61.54 17.86
N ASP A 811 55.26 61.99 17.61
CA ASP A 811 54.06 61.25 17.96
C ASP A 811 53.97 59.91 17.21
N LEU A 812 54.23 59.92 15.90
CA LEU A 812 54.23 58.72 15.06
C LEU A 812 55.37 57.76 15.45
N GLU A 813 56.54 58.28 15.80
CA GLU A 813 57.65 57.46 16.32
C GLU A 813 57.29 56.76 17.62
N ARG A 814 56.64 57.46 18.56
CA ARG A 814 56.19 56.87 19.84
C ARG A 814 55.07 55.86 19.65
N LEU A 815 54.13 56.12 18.75
CA LEU A 815 53.09 55.15 18.38
C LEU A 815 53.69 53.89 17.73
N LEU A 816 54.72 54.06 16.90
CA LEU A 816 55.46 52.94 16.32
C LEU A 816 56.24 52.14 17.37
N GLU A 817 56.81 52.78 18.38
CA GLU A 817 57.46 52.09 19.50
C GLU A 817 56.46 51.23 20.30
N ASP A 818 55.30 51.77 20.65
CA ASP A 818 54.23 51.01 21.32
C ASP A 818 53.72 49.85 20.45
N TYR A 819 53.62 50.08 19.14
CA TYR A 819 53.24 49.07 18.17
C TYR A 819 54.28 47.95 18.04
N ASP A 820 55.58 48.26 17.96
CA ASP A 820 56.63 47.24 17.92
C ASP A 820 56.68 46.43 19.23
N ASN A 821 56.50 47.11 20.37
CA ASN A 821 56.36 46.43 21.66
C ASN A 821 55.15 45.47 21.66
N SER A 822 54.02 45.89 21.07
CA SER A 822 52.84 45.03 20.95
C SER A 822 53.08 43.77 20.10
N ILE A 823 53.85 43.89 19.01
CA ILE A 823 54.25 42.74 18.17
C ILE A 823 55.08 41.74 18.96
N THR A 824 56.02 42.22 19.77
CA THR A 824 56.84 41.32 20.59
C THR A 824 55.99 40.57 21.62
N MET A 825 54.99 41.23 22.20
CA MET A 825 54.08 40.62 23.16
C MET A 825 53.11 39.63 22.50
N LEU A 826 52.60 39.93 21.30
CA LEU A 826 51.75 39.01 20.54
C LEU A 826 52.48 37.72 20.18
N ARG A 827 53.75 37.79 19.78
CA ARG A 827 54.56 36.58 19.53
C ARG A 827 54.68 35.72 20.79
N ARG A 828 54.79 36.34 21.96
CA ARG A 828 54.83 35.63 23.23
C ARG A 828 53.49 34.97 23.57
N LEU A 829 52.38 35.70 23.43
CA LEU A 829 51.03 35.17 23.68
C LEU A 829 50.66 34.05 22.70
N ARG A 830 51.06 34.16 21.43
CA ARG A 830 50.91 33.10 20.43
C ARG A 830 51.56 31.80 20.89
N ASN A 831 52.79 31.86 21.39
CA ASN A 831 53.47 30.67 21.92
C ASN A 831 52.73 30.07 23.13
N VAL A 832 52.10 30.90 23.97
CA VAL A 832 51.31 30.46 25.12
C VAL A 832 50.01 29.79 24.67
N LEU A 833 49.30 30.36 23.71
CA LEU A 833 48.09 29.77 23.11
C LEU A 833 48.38 28.40 22.48
N GLU A 834 49.49 28.26 21.74
CA GLU A 834 49.94 26.97 21.19
C GLU A 834 50.22 25.93 22.29
N GLN A 835 50.67 26.37 23.48
CA GLN A 835 50.86 25.50 24.64
C GLN A 835 49.53 25.14 25.33
N LEU A 836 48.58 26.06 25.41
CA LEU A 836 47.26 25.82 26.00
C LEU A 836 46.43 24.78 25.23
N ILE A 837 46.55 24.72 23.90
CA ILE A 837 45.93 23.65 23.10
C ILE A 837 46.41 22.27 23.58
N ARG A 838 47.70 22.14 23.92
CA ARG A 838 48.27 20.88 24.41
C ARG A 838 47.79 20.50 25.80
N LEU A 839 47.29 21.48 26.57
CA LEU A 839 46.75 21.30 27.92
C LEU A 839 45.22 21.10 27.93
N GLY A 840 44.59 21.00 26.76
CA GLY A 840 43.16 20.67 26.64
C GLY A 840 42.23 21.88 26.53
N ALA A 841 42.75 23.10 26.33
CA ALA A 841 41.91 24.27 26.06
C ALA A 841 41.08 24.09 24.78
N PRO A 842 39.85 24.64 24.72
CA PRO A 842 38.94 24.46 23.58
C PRO A 842 39.61 24.93 22.27
N PRO A 843 39.82 24.02 21.29
CA PRO A 843 40.66 24.31 20.12
C PRO A 843 40.05 25.42 19.24
N HIS A 844 38.72 25.50 19.18
CA HIS A 844 37.99 26.56 18.49
C HIS A 844 38.31 27.96 19.05
N GLU A 845 38.35 28.12 20.37
CA GLU A 845 38.62 29.43 20.99
C GLU A 845 40.10 29.81 20.83
N VAL A 846 41.00 28.83 20.89
CA VAL A 846 42.42 29.11 20.69
C VAL A 846 42.72 29.42 19.22
N GLU A 847 42.14 28.69 18.27
CA GLU A 847 42.34 28.93 16.84
C GLU A 847 41.84 30.31 16.40
N THR A 848 40.73 30.80 16.96
CA THR A 848 40.22 32.16 16.69
C THR A 848 41.17 33.23 17.25
N LEU A 849 41.72 33.04 18.45
CA LEU A 849 42.71 33.96 19.03
C LEU A 849 44.05 33.92 18.27
N MET A 850 44.47 32.74 17.82
CA MET A 850 45.68 32.53 17.01
C MET A 850 45.57 33.22 15.65
N ALA A 851 44.40 33.18 15.00
CA ALA A 851 44.14 33.88 13.75
C ALA A 851 44.24 35.41 13.92
N ASN A 852 43.84 35.92 15.09
CA ASN A 852 43.88 37.34 15.42
C ASN A 852 45.27 37.84 15.89
N CYS A 853 46.24 36.95 16.19
CA CYS A 853 47.60 37.32 16.61
C CYS A 853 48.45 38.05 15.54
N ASN A 854 47.92 38.27 14.34
CA ASN A 854 48.54 39.11 13.31
C ASN A 854 48.08 40.59 13.39
N ARG A 855 47.17 40.92 14.32
CA ARG A 855 46.61 42.27 14.52
C ARG A 855 47.07 42.87 15.86
N PRO A 856 48.15 43.66 15.88
CA PRO A 856 48.64 44.35 17.09
C PRO A 856 47.60 45.23 17.78
N GLU A 857 46.68 45.85 17.03
CA GLU A 857 45.55 46.61 17.60
C GLU A 857 44.58 45.77 18.48
N SER A 858 44.60 44.44 18.35
CA SER A 858 43.75 43.52 19.14
C SER A 858 44.47 42.89 20.34
N LEU A 859 45.72 43.29 20.61
CA LEU A 859 46.52 42.74 21.70
C LEU A 859 45.82 42.79 23.08
N PRO A 860 45.11 43.86 23.49
CA PRO A 860 44.39 43.87 24.78
C PRO A 860 43.32 42.78 24.88
N HIS A 861 42.54 42.60 23.81
CA HIS A 861 41.52 41.55 23.75
C HIS A 861 42.16 40.16 23.82
N ILE A 862 43.24 39.93 23.06
CA ILE A 862 43.99 38.66 23.07
C ILE A 862 44.60 38.42 24.46
N ALA A 863 45.13 39.45 25.12
CA ALA A 863 45.69 39.34 26.48
C ALA A 863 44.62 38.99 27.52
N GLN A 864 43.41 39.57 27.43
CA GLN A 864 42.32 39.29 28.35
C GLN A 864 41.74 37.88 28.15
N SER A 865 41.54 37.46 26.90
CA SER A 865 41.02 36.13 26.59
C SER A 865 42.04 35.02 26.87
N THR A 866 43.32 35.23 26.55
CA THR A 866 44.41 34.33 26.94
C THR A 866 44.49 34.17 28.45
N ARG A 867 44.43 35.27 29.22
CA ARG A 867 44.39 35.22 30.69
C ARG A 867 43.22 34.39 31.21
N ARG A 868 42.02 34.57 30.65
CA ARG A 868 40.83 33.77 31.01
C ARG A 868 41.02 32.29 30.71
N LEU A 869 41.59 31.95 29.56
CA LEU A 869 41.89 30.56 29.20
C LEU A 869 42.94 29.93 30.12
N ILE A 870 43.98 30.68 30.49
CA ILE A 870 44.97 30.21 31.47
C ILE A 870 44.32 30.00 32.83
N GLN A 871 43.41 30.88 33.26
CA GLN A 871 42.69 30.74 34.52
C GLN A 871 41.82 29.48 34.55
N ASN A 872 41.04 29.24 33.50
CA ASN A 872 40.22 28.02 33.39
C ASN A 872 41.10 26.76 33.40
N ALA A 873 42.21 26.77 32.64
CA ALA A 873 43.14 25.65 32.62
C ALA A 873 43.80 25.42 33.99
N LEU A 874 44.11 26.47 34.74
CA LEU A 874 44.59 26.37 36.13
C LEU A 874 43.52 25.76 37.04
N ASP A 875 42.28 26.21 36.97
CA ASP A 875 41.17 25.69 37.78
C ASP A 875 40.94 24.20 37.50
N ASP A 876 41.01 23.78 36.23
CA ASP A 876 40.94 22.37 35.81
C ASP A 876 42.13 21.56 36.34
N ILE A 877 43.35 22.09 36.24
CA ILE A 877 44.57 21.45 36.75
C ILE A 877 44.50 21.30 38.28
N TYR A 878 44.01 22.30 39.01
CA TYR A 878 43.84 22.21 40.46
C TYR A 878 42.78 21.17 40.83
N LEU A 879 41.65 21.13 40.11
CA LEU A 879 40.62 20.12 40.31
C LEU A 879 41.12 18.70 40.01
N GLU A 880 41.96 18.54 38.99
CA GLU A 880 42.53 17.25 38.58
C GLU A 880 43.68 16.80 39.50
N SER A 881 44.50 17.73 39.98
CA SER A 881 45.58 17.46 40.94
C SER A 881 45.04 16.94 42.28
N ASP A 882 43.90 17.47 42.75
CA ASP A 882 43.21 17.02 43.96
C ASP A 882 42.66 15.57 43.86
N GLN A 883 42.48 15.05 42.64
CA GLN A 883 41.93 13.72 42.38
C GLN A 883 43.00 12.64 42.12
N ARG A 884 44.27 13.01 41.93
CA ARG A 884 45.34 12.10 41.48
C ARG A 884 46.36 11.73 42.57
N ASP A 885 47.10 10.65 42.35
CA ASP A 885 48.17 10.18 43.25
C ASP A 885 49.36 11.15 43.28
N ALA A 886 50.01 11.28 44.44
CA ALA A 886 51.00 12.32 44.75
C ALA A 886 52.17 12.49 43.76
N GLY A 887 52.48 11.49 42.92
CA GLY A 887 53.53 11.59 41.90
C GLY A 887 53.10 12.30 40.62
N GLU A 888 51.83 12.16 40.21
CA GLU A 888 51.28 12.85 39.03
C GLU A 888 50.87 14.29 39.36
N ALA A 889 50.41 14.52 40.59
CA ALA A 889 50.12 15.84 41.12
C ALA A 889 51.34 16.79 41.05
N ILE A 890 52.57 16.29 41.25
CA ILE A 890 53.81 17.10 41.18
C ILE A 890 54.08 17.60 39.74
N ALA A 891 53.83 16.78 38.72
CA ALA A 891 54.01 17.20 37.34
C ALA A 891 52.97 18.26 36.93
N LEU A 892 51.74 18.13 37.45
CA LEU A 892 50.67 19.11 37.29
C LEU A 892 50.96 20.42 38.05
N GLU A 893 51.59 20.35 39.23
CA GLU A 893 52.03 21.50 40.00
C GLU A 893 53.11 22.32 39.27
N GLU A 894 54.07 21.66 38.60
CA GLU A 894 55.06 22.35 37.77
C GLU A 894 54.42 23.09 36.60
N THR A 895 53.42 22.49 35.94
CA THR A 895 52.67 23.16 34.85
C THR A 895 51.80 24.31 35.38
N ALA A 896 51.15 24.14 36.53
CA ALA A 896 50.37 25.19 37.17
C ALA A 896 51.24 26.41 37.51
N ARG A 897 52.43 26.18 38.07
CA ARG A 897 53.37 27.27 38.38
C ARG A 897 53.81 28.07 37.15
N VAL A 898 54.01 27.42 36.01
CA VAL A 898 54.34 28.11 34.74
C VAL A 898 53.17 28.94 34.25
N LEU A 899 51.95 28.42 34.34
CA LEU A 899 50.72 29.14 33.97
C LEU A 899 50.44 30.33 34.90
N GLU A 900 50.66 30.20 36.20
CA GLU A 900 50.59 31.30 37.17
C GLU A 900 51.64 32.39 36.84
N GLU A 901 52.88 32.01 36.52
CA GLU A 901 53.91 32.96 36.14
C GLU A 901 53.51 33.72 34.86
N LEU A 902 52.87 33.05 33.91
CA LEU A 902 52.36 33.68 32.69
C LEU A 902 51.20 34.65 32.99
N ILE A 903 50.27 34.33 33.89
CA ILE A 903 49.23 35.27 34.34
C ILE A 903 49.88 36.51 34.97
N THR A 904 50.86 36.33 35.86
CA THR A 904 51.52 37.49 36.50
C THR A 904 52.24 38.38 35.48
N GLN A 905 52.77 37.81 34.40
CA GLN A 905 53.41 38.55 33.31
C GLN A 905 52.40 39.29 32.42
N ILE A 906 51.23 38.71 32.18
CA ILE A 906 50.12 39.35 31.46
C ILE A 906 49.49 40.46 32.31
N ASP A 907 49.40 40.28 33.63
CA ASP A 907 48.89 41.30 34.54
C ASP A 907 49.90 42.45 34.73
N ALA A 908 51.20 42.15 34.77
CA ALA A 908 52.25 43.16 34.83
C ALA A 908 52.33 44.05 33.58
N SER A 909 51.81 43.60 32.43
CA SER A 909 51.75 44.43 31.21
C SER A 909 50.62 45.46 31.24
N GLY A 910 49.68 45.37 32.20
CA GLY A 910 48.56 46.31 32.34
C GLY A 910 47.46 46.19 31.26
N LEU A 911 47.52 45.14 30.41
CA LEU A 911 46.59 44.96 29.28
C LEU A 911 45.36 44.09 29.64
N ALA A 912 45.43 43.32 30.72
CA ALA A 912 44.41 42.35 31.12
C ALA A 912 43.41 42.88 32.18
N GLY A 913 43.69 44.04 32.78
CA GLY A 913 42.88 44.63 33.85
C GLY A 913 42.49 46.08 33.55
N GLY A 914 41.22 46.31 33.19
CA GLY A 914 40.68 47.64 32.90
C GLY A 914 40.95 48.13 31.47
N SER A 915 40.69 49.43 31.21
CA SER A 915 40.94 50.01 29.89
C SER A 915 42.44 50.04 29.58
N PRO A 916 42.89 49.52 28.43
CA PRO A 916 44.31 49.43 28.11
C PRO A 916 44.94 50.83 28.05
N SER A 917 46.15 50.95 28.63
CA SER A 917 46.89 52.21 28.72
C SER A 917 48.07 52.22 27.74
N GLY A 918 48.22 53.32 27.00
CA GLY A 918 49.37 53.59 26.12
C GLY A 918 48.95 54.38 24.88
N LEU A 919 49.91 55.01 24.19
CA LEU A 919 49.61 56.00 23.15
C LEU A 919 48.85 55.38 21.97
N LEU A 920 49.15 54.10 21.66
CA LEU A 920 48.50 53.34 20.60
C LEU A 920 47.00 53.12 20.86
N TRP A 921 46.64 52.65 22.06
CA TRP A 921 45.27 52.37 22.45
C TRP A 921 44.48 53.64 22.75
N ASP A 922 45.17 54.66 23.22
CA ASP A 922 44.65 56.01 23.34
C ASP A 922 44.21 56.56 21.98
N PHE A 923 45.07 56.46 20.96
CA PHE A 923 44.73 56.85 19.59
C PHE A 923 43.61 55.98 19.01
N GLN A 924 43.59 54.68 19.31
CA GLN A 924 42.54 53.76 18.87
C GLN A 924 41.15 54.16 19.42
N ARG A 925 41.08 54.75 20.61
CA ARG A 925 39.85 55.17 21.28
C ARG A 925 39.33 56.54 20.82
N ASP A 926 40.19 57.53 20.66
CA ASP A 926 39.74 58.90 20.35
C ASP A 926 40.13 59.40 18.96
N GLY A 927 40.97 58.67 18.23
CA GLY A 927 41.45 59.04 16.89
C GLY A 927 42.33 60.29 16.86
N LEU A 928 42.81 60.76 18.02
CA LEU A 928 43.61 61.98 18.16
C LEU A 928 45.07 61.66 18.45
N LEU A 929 45.97 62.30 17.72
CA LEU A 929 47.41 62.21 18.02
C LEU A 929 47.74 62.96 19.33
N PRO A 930 48.79 62.55 20.07
CA PRO A 930 49.16 63.18 21.35
C PRO A 930 49.32 64.72 21.26
N TYR A 931 49.98 65.22 20.22
CA TYR A 931 50.11 66.65 19.94
C TYR A 931 48.76 67.35 19.74
N GLU A 932 47.83 66.74 19.00
CA GLU A 932 46.48 67.26 18.85
C GLU A 932 45.67 67.21 20.15
N ARG A 933 45.92 66.20 20.99
CA ARG A 933 45.23 66.03 22.27
C ARG A 933 45.63 67.12 23.25
N GLU A 934 46.93 67.36 23.39
CA GLU A 934 47.52 68.18 24.47
C GLU A 934 47.79 69.63 24.08
N VAL A 935 48.15 69.91 22.82
CA VAL A 935 48.71 71.22 22.40
C VAL A 935 47.76 72.03 21.53
N VAL A 936 46.96 71.39 20.67
CA VAL A 936 46.05 72.08 19.74
C VAL A 936 44.76 72.53 20.44
N ASP A 937 44.42 73.82 20.31
CA ASP A 937 43.19 74.40 20.86
C ASP A 937 41.94 73.69 20.29
N PRO A 938 40.95 73.25 21.10
CA PRO A 938 39.75 72.55 20.62
C PRO A 938 39.02 73.21 19.44
N ALA A 939 39.05 74.55 19.32
CA ALA A 939 38.45 75.25 18.19
C ALA A 939 39.23 75.06 16.86
N GLN A 940 40.50 74.66 16.93
CA GLN A 940 41.40 74.44 15.79
C GLN A 940 41.56 72.95 15.45
N LYS A 941 41.00 72.02 16.23
CA LYS A 941 41.07 70.58 15.95
C LYS A 941 40.29 70.21 14.69
N THR A 942 40.82 69.33 13.86
CA THR A 942 40.06 68.67 12.79
C THR A 942 39.01 67.77 13.43
N PRO A 943 37.74 67.77 12.96
CA PRO A 943 36.77 66.80 13.44
C PRO A 943 37.29 65.37 13.19
N VAL A 944 37.03 64.46 14.13
CA VAL A 944 37.37 63.05 13.98
C VAL A 944 36.14 62.33 13.46
N ASP A 945 36.33 61.47 12.46
CA ASP A 945 35.24 60.66 11.91
C ASP A 945 34.79 59.60 12.94
N GLU A 946 33.62 59.79 13.55
CA GLU A 946 33.09 58.92 14.61
C GLU A 946 32.87 57.47 14.14
N GLU A 947 32.52 57.27 12.87
CA GLU A 947 32.35 55.93 12.28
C GLU A 947 33.67 55.19 12.16
N MET A 948 34.75 55.91 11.88
CA MET A 948 36.09 55.34 11.81
C MET A 948 36.63 55.01 13.21
N VAL A 949 36.36 55.84 14.21
CA VAL A 949 36.70 55.53 15.61
C VAL A 949 35.97 54.25 16.05
N LYS A 950 34.68 54.11 15.75
CA LYS A 950 33.93 52.87 16.04
C LYS A 950 34.54 51.64 15.37
N HIS A 951 35.04 51.77 14.14
CA HIS A 951 35.73 50.68 13.45
C HIS A 951 37.12 50.36 14.05
N MET A 952 37.78 51.33 14.68
CA MET A 952 39.02 51.10 15.41
C MET A 952 38.77 50.50 16.80
N GLU A 953 37.70 50.92 17.50
CA GLU A 953 37.28 50.44 18.82
C GLU A 953 36.65 49.04 18.80
N SER A 954 35.98 48.64 17.71
CA SER A 954 35.46 47.27 17.57
C SER A 954 36.58 46.21 17.66
N ASN A 955 37.81 46.58 17.28
CA ASN A 955 38.99 45.71 17.39
C ASN A 955 39.55 45.58 18.83
N LEU A 956 39.16 46.47 19.75
CA LEU A 956 39.44 46.35 21.19
C LEU A 956 38.45 45.42 21.89
N SER A 957 37.22 45.34 21.37
CA SER A 957 36.09 44.70 22.06
C SER A 957 35.80 43.28 21.60
N GLY A 958 36.15 42.95 20.34
CA GLY A 958 35.90 41.63 19.76
C GLY A 958 34.40 41.38 19.59
N ASP A 959 33.86 41.68 18.41
CA ASP A 959 32.44 41.47 18.11
C ASP A 959 32.14 39.97 18.00
N ILE A 960 31.67 39.39 19.10
CA ILE A 960 30.85 38.17 19.10
C ILE A 960 29.41 38.68 19.16
N THR A 961 28.61 38.25 18.18
CA THR A 961 27.14 38.25 18.14
C THR A 961 26.48 38.66 19.45
N GLU A 962 25.60 39.67 19.39
CA GLU A 962 24.65 40.02 20.46
C GLU A 962 23.90 38.77 20.99
N GLN A 963 24.52 38.12 21.96
CA GLN A 963 23.91 37.26 22.95
C GLN A 963 24.34 37.86 24.28
N GLU A 964 23.35 38.41 24.98
CA GLU A 964 23.42 38.86 26.36
C GLU A 964 24.37 40.04 26.60
N LEU A 965 23.80 41.25 26.57
CA LEU A 965 24.22 42.30 27.49
C LEU A 965 24.08 41.75 28.92
N ALA A 966 25.15 41.14 29.44
CA ALA A 966 25.31 40.94 30.86
C ALA A 966 25.31 42.33 31.51
N THR A 967 24.16 42.72 32.06
CA THR A 967 24.08 43.76 33.07
C THR A 967 25.14 43.47 34.12
N ILE A 968 26.12 44.38 34.24
CA ILE A 968 27.06 44.38 35.35
C ILE A 968 26.23 44.58 36.62
N VAL A 969 26.03 43.50 37.36
CA VAL A 969 25.48 43.55 38.72
C VAL A 969 26.63 43.87 39.64
N GLU A 970 26.55 44.98 40.37
CA GLU A 970 27.47 45.29 41.46
C GLU A 970 27.30 44.23 42.56
N VAL A 971 28.29 43.35 42.68
CA VAL A 971 28.41 42.41 43.79
C VAL A 971 28.86 43.19 45.02
N SER A 972 28.06 43.20 46.09
CA SER A 972 28.54 43.66 47.40
C SER A 972 29.50 42.65 48.01
N ASP A 973 30.50 43.13 48.77
CA ASP A 973 31.69 42.44 49.34
C ASP A 973 31.53 41.06 50.03
N ASP A 974 30.33 40.47 50.13
CA ASP A 974 30.07 39.21 50.86
C ASP A 974 29.51 38.05 50.00
N GLY A 975 29.40 38.18 48.67
CA GLY A 975 29.35 37.00 47.76
C GLY A 975 28.13 36.05 47.84
N TRP A 976 26.91 36.53 48.12
CA TRP A 976 25.67 35.74 47.99
C TRP A 976 24.60 36.46 47.16
N GLU A 977 23.90 35.73 46.28
CA GLU A 977 22.71 36.21 45.53
C GLU A 977 21.41 35.94 46.29
N VAL A 978 20.45 36.88 46.23
CA VAL A 978 19.10 36.75 46.79
C VAL A 978 18.08 36.69 45.64
N LEU A 979 17.30 35.61 45.57
CA LEU A 979 16.21 35.44 44.59
C LEU A 979 15.01 36.33 44.92
N GLU A 980 14.48 37.06 43.93
CA GLU A 980 13.26 37.87 44.07
C GLU A 980 11.98 37.04 43.91
N HIS A 981 10.94 37.40 44.69
CA HIS A 981 9.62 36.77 44.64
C HIS A 981 8.73 37.36 43.53
N PRO A 982 7.82 36.57 42.90
CA PRO A 982 6.94 37.08 41.85
C PRO A 982 5.87 38.02 42.42
N THR A 983 5.68 39.18 41.77
CA THR A 983 4.61 40.13 42.10
C THR A 983 3.40 39.97 41.16
N ASP A 984 2.21 39.81 41.75
CA ASP A 984 0.92 39.85 41.06
C ASP A 984 0.51 41.28 40.66
N GLY A 985 0.05 41.46 39.43
CA GLY A 985 -0.54 42.71 38.92
C GLY A 985 -1.27 42.52 37.57
N GLU A 986 -2.58 42.72 37.59
CA GLU A 986 -3.62 42.32 36.62
C GLU A 986 -3.70 43.20 35.34
N HIS A 987 -4.06 42.61 34.18
CA HIS A 987 -5.17 43.07 33.30
C HIS A 987 -5.51 42.05 32.17
N ASP A 988 -6.62 41.34 32.40
CA ASP A 988 -7.75 40.92 31.54
C ASP A 988 -7.61 40.67 30.02
N GLY A 989 -7.90 39.41 29.66
CA GLY A 989 -8.28 38.93 28.34
C GLY A 989 -8.45 37.40 28.33
N GLU A 990 -9.61 36.90 28.77
CA GLU A 990 -9.93 35.47 28.92
C GLU A 990 -10.08 34.72 27.58
N GLU A 991 -9.42 33.56 27.44
CA GLU A 991 -9.96 32.37 26.76
C GLU A 991 -9.30 31.06 27.28
N LEU A 992 -9.98 30.46 28.27
CA LEU A 992 -10.10 29.02 28.63
C LEU A 992 -8.92 28.05 28.37
N ALA A 993 -8.15 27.79 29.43
CA ALA A 993 -7.26 26.61 29.53
C ALA A 993 -8.02 25.39 30.09
N GLU A 994 -7.95 24.25 29.38
CA GLU A 994 -8.38 22.94 29.87
C GLU A 994 -7.48 22.47 31.02
N ILE A 995 -8.08 22.21 32.17
CA ILE A 995 -7.44 21.58 33.32
C ILE A 995 -7.31 20.09 33.03
N THR A 996 -6.10 19.62 32.72
CA THR A 996 -5.77 18.18 32.76
C THR A 996 -5.49 17.74 34.20
N PRO A 997 -6.13 16.67 34.71
CA PRO A 997 -5.93 16.21 36.07
C PRO A 997 -4.60 15.46 36.20
N VAL A 998 -3.85 15.80 37.25
CA VAL A 998 -2.67 15.06 37.73
C VAL A 998 -3.08 13.61 38.03
N LYS A 999 -2.49 12.65 37.31
CA LYS A 999 -2.60 11.22 37.64
C LYS A 999 -1.58 10.86 38.73
N PRO A 1000 -1.95 10.05 39.74
CA PRO A 1000 -1.01 9.59 40.75
C PRO A 1000 -0.05 8.57 40.14
N ILE A 1001 1.23 8.79 40.41
CA ILE A 1001 2.38 7.98 40.00
C ILE A 1001 2.29 6.61 40.69
N SER A 1002 2.41 5.54 39.91
CA SER A 1002 2.42 4.15 40.37
C SER A 1002 3.78 3.55 40.06
N ASP A 1003 4.55 3.20 41.09
CA ASP A 1003 5.93 2.67 41.04
C ASP A 1003 6.11 1.41 40.17
N ASP A 1004 5.01 0.78 39.72
CA ASP A 1004 5.03 -0.37 38.79
C ASP A 1004 5.29 0.04 37.33
N ASP A 1005 4.96 1.27 36.93
CA ASP A 1005 5.17 1.76 35.56
C ASP A 1005 6.66 2.10 35.30
N GLU A 1006 7.36 2.64 36.29
CA GLU A 1006 8.82 2.89 36.21
C GLU A 1006 9.61 1.58 36.13
N ARG A 1007 9.17 0.51 36.81
CA ARG A 1007 9.79 -0.81 36.68
C ARG A 1007 9.59 -1.42 35.30
N ALA A 1008 8.42 -1.24 34.71
CA ALA A 1008 8.14 -1.73 33.36
C ALA A 1008 8.95 -0.96 32.30
N GLU A 1009 9.15 0.34 32.48
CA GLU A 1009 10.02 1.15 31.62
C GLU A 1009 11.49 0.78 31.79
N LEU A 1010 11.97 0.57 33.02
CA LEU A 1010 13.34 0.12 33.30
C LEU A 1010 13.61 -1.32 32.81
N GLU A 1011 12.64 -2.23 32.89
CA GLU A 1011 12.77 -3.58 32.28
C GLU A 1011 12.76 -3.50 30.74
N ALA A 1012 11.99 -2.58 30.15
CA ALA A 1012 11.99 -2.35 28.71
C ALA A 1012 13.30 -1.71 28.23
N GLU A 1013 13.90 -0.82 29.01
CA GLU A 1013 15.22 -0.24 28.74
C GLU A 1013 16.34 -1.27 28.95
N LEU A 1014 16.27 -2.09 29.99
CA LEU A 1014 17.21 -3.22 30.17
C LEU A 1014 17.10 -4.23 29.03
N ALA A 1015 15.90 -4.52 28.53
CA ALA A 1015 15.72 -5.39 27.37
C ALA A 1015 16.28 -4.76 26.07
N ARG A 1016 16.21 -3.43 25.91
CA ARG A 1016 16.89 -2.71 24.82
C ARG A 1016 18.41 -2.75 24.98
N ILE A 1017 18.92 -2.60 26.20
CA ILE A 1017 20.36 -2.66 26.49
C ILE A 1017 20.90 -4.08 26.25
N ASP A 1018 20.20 -5.13 26.68
CA ASP A 1018 20.55 -6.52 26.41
C ASP A 1018 20.48 -6.88 24.92
N ALA A 1019 19.51 -6.31 24.19
CA ALA A 1019 19.45 -6.43 22.74
C ALA A 1019 20.64 -5.71 22.07
N SER A 1020 21.03 -4.53 22.57
CA SER A 1020 22.21 -3.80 22.08
C SER A 1020 23.52 -4.53 22.37
N TRP A 1021 23.61 -5.28 23.47
CA TRP A 1021 24.77 -6.09 23.82
C TRP A 1021 24.90 -7.34 22.94
N LYS A 1022 23.78 -7.96 22.52
CA LYS A 1022 23.80 -9.09 21.57
C LYS A 1022 24.25 -8.71 20.15
N HIS A 1023 24.28 -7.42 19.81
CA HIS A 1023 24.73 -6.92 18.51
C HIS A 1023 26.20 -6.48 18.46
N ARG A 1024 26.95 -6.51 19.58
CA ARG A 1024 28.41 -6.39 19.54
C ARG A 1024 29.03 -7.77 19.29
N ALA A 1025 29.11 -8.14 18.01
CA ALA A 1025 30.12 -9.09 17.57
C ALA A 1025 31.51 -8.47 17.83
N GLU A 1026 32.50 -9.30 18.20
CA GLU A 1026 33.90 -8.90 18.31
C GLU A 1026 34.33 -8.10 17.06
N PRO A 1027 35.16 -7.04 17.21
CA PRO A 1027 35.52 -6.21 16.08
C PRO A 1027 36.26 -7.07 15.05
N ASN A 1028 35.64 -7.27 13.88
CA ASN A 1028 36.35 -7.75 12.70
C ASN A 1028 37.50 -6.78 12.44
N SER A 1029 38.72 -7.30 12.43
CA SER A 1029 39.91 -6.59 11.98
C SER A 1029 39.66 -6.05 10.58
N VAL A 1030 39.43 -4.74 10.48
CA VAL A 1030 39.43 -4.04 9.20
C VAL A 1030 40.85 -4.16 8.67
N VAL A 1031 41.03 -4.97 7.63
CA VAL A 1031 42.27 -5.04 6.86
C VAL A 1031 42.41 -3.68 6.20
N ASP A 1032 43.39 -2.92 6.64
CA ASP A 1032 43.68 -1.58 6.15
C ASP A 1032 44.34 -1.73 4.77
N GLU A 1033 43.63 -1.36 3.70
CA GLU A 1033 44.11 -1.41 2.31
C GLU A 1033 45.44 -0.67 2.13
N ALA A 1034 45.74 0.31 3.00
CA ALA A 1034 47.02 1.02 3.01
C ALA A 1034 48.20 0.17 3.54
N LEU A 1035 47.92 -0.84 4.37
CA LEU A 1035 48.89 -1.76 4.96
C LEU A 1035 49.25 -2.90 3.99
N ASP A 1036 48.27 -3.43 3.24
CA ASP A 1036 48.52 -4.40 2.14
C ASP A 1036 49.29 -3.75 0.96
N ASP A 1037 49.04 -2.47 0.68
CA ASP A 1037 49.79 -1.69 -0.32
C ASP A 1037 51.23 -1.35 0.14
N LEU A 1038 51.48 -1.38 1.45
CA LEU A 1038 52.82 -1.23 2.03
C LEU A 1038 53.55 -2.57 2.14
N GLU A 1039 52.87 -3.66 2.50
CA GLU A 1039 53.44 -5.02 2.52
C GLU A 1039 53.80 -5.50 1.11
N SER A 1040 53.00 -5.18 0.09
CA SER A 1040 53.35 -5.46 -1.30
C SER A 1040 54.57 -4.67 -1.78
N LYS A 1041 54.70 -3.39 -1.40
CA LYS A 1041 55.87 -2.55 -1.71
C LYS A 1041 57.13 -2.92 -0.91
N LEU A 1042 56.99 -3.53 0.25
CA LEU A 1042 58.09 -4.08 1.06
C LEU A 1042 58.49 -5.49 0.62
N SER A 1043 57.63 -6.23 -0.08
CA SER A 1043 57.91 -7.59 -0.56
C SER A 1043 58.87 -7.67 -1.76
N ASP A 1044 59.14 -6.53 -2.42
CA ASP A 1044 60.09 -6.41 -3.54
C ASP A 1044 61.48 -5.85 -3.13
N LEU A 1045 61.76 -5.70 -1.83
CA LEU A 1045 63.06 -5.32 -1.30
C LEU A 1045 63.72 -6.51 -0.59
N ASP A 1046 64.72 -7.11 -1.23
CA ASP A 1046 65.67 -8.00 -0.55
C ASP A 1046 66.58 -7.14 0.37
N MET A 1047 66.28 -7.20 1.67
CA MET A 1047 66.95 -6.62 2.87
C MET A 1047 66.72 -5.14 3.18
#